data_AF-A0A177MLM9-F1
#
_entry.id   AF-A0A177MLM9-F1
#
_cell.length_a   1.000
_cell.length_b   1.000
_cell.length_c   1.000
_cell.angle_alpha   90.00
_cell.angle_beta   90.00
_cell.angle_gamma   90.00
#
_symmetry.space_group_name_H-M   'P 1'
#
loop_
_entity.id
_entity.type
_entity.pdbx_description
1 polymer ?
#
loop_
_entity_poly.entity_id
_entity_poly.type
_entity_poly.pdbx_seq_one_letter_code
_entity_poly.pdbx_strand_id
1 'polypeptide(L)'
;MRILLISTAFSGLTQRYYSELADAGYTVSVELHLGDEAKLLEGVALFKPDLILCPFLTRRIPKAIYQYYKCLIVHPGIKGDRGPSSLDWAIQTGLKEWGVTLLQADDEMDAGAIWACKTFPLRAATKSSVFNREVTIAAVECLWEALSYLEAADFKPEPLDYTRPDVKGQLRPQMKQADRVIDWKKHSTEQILRRIRAADGTPGVLDQIYGQPFYLFNAHREDHLRGKPGEIIAIANQAICRATCDGALWIGHLKAKLPGGNGIKLPAALALQDLLPKPGNGLKGLFGKALKFIDIDYSKPGRQLPCQEVWYQLDGEAAYIHFAFHNGGMSTAQCRLLLSVYRHVATLDVKVIVLMGGEDCWSNGIHLNNIEAAANPADESWQNINAIDDLIYQIITTLDKLTIAALSGGGGAGGAILAIAPDKVLARDGVIFNPHYKNMGELYGSEYWTYLLPKRVGLSMATQLTEERLPISAKKAWRMGLVDKVLDRQHTIFAAQLKQTVKSYLADPGALKVLLDEKAERRCADEAAKPLAVYRKFELTQMYANFYGNDLYHQARQSFVFKKCQTKTPDNIAKHRVVELLKAPQPGSLLHFAWQESYALGDEKIDDQHKDFFVLAERLLAAVNKHEMNDALFDLYQHVKVHFGEEEAFMNQVGFHHYKSHVKEHNLMLEKLLEMDKKIQQDDWSTEEVMGFIDKWTQHILKSDMAFNQHWQEMFKFCV
;
A
#
# COMPACT_ATOMS: atom_id res chain seq x y z
N MET A 1 17.62 21.01 -9.11
CA MET A 1 18.34 19.81 -9.59
C MET A 1 17.34 18.73 -10.00
N ARG A 2 17.56 18.08 -11.15
CA ARG A 2 16.80 16.97 -11.71
C ARG A 2 17.48 15.65 -11.35
N ILE A 3 16.80 14.79 -10.60
CA ILE A 3 17.34 13.52 -10.12
C ILE A 3 16.59 12.36 -10.77
N LEU A 4 17.33 11.47 -11.44
CA LEU A 4 16.77 10.23 -11.96
C LEU A 4 17.11 9.08 -11.01
N LEU A 5 16.08 8.36 -10.56
CA LEU A 5 16.27 7.11 -9.84
C LEU A 5 16.31 5.96 -10.85
N ILE A 6 17.46 5.30 -10.99
CA ILE A 6 17.56 4.05 -11.75
C ILE A 6 17.50 2.88 -10.78
N SER A 7 16.52 1.99 -10.93
CA SER A 7 16.32 0.89 -9.99
C SER A 7 15.80 -0.37 -10.66
N THR A 8 16.08 -1.54 -10.10
CA THR A 8 15.48 -2.80 -10.58
C THR A 8 13.98 -2.85 -10.32
N ALA A 9 13.51 -2.20 -9.24
CA ALA A 9 12.11 -2.17 -8.87
C ALA A 9 11.78 -0.89 -8.10
N PHE A 10 10.54 -0.44 -8.19
CA PHE A 10 10.01 0.63 -7.34
C PHE A 10 9.62 0.07 -5.95
N SER A 11 10.60 -0.54 -5.29
CA SER A 11 10.51 -1.18 -3.97
C SER A 11 10.70 -0.18 -2.82
N GLY A 12 10.64 -0.66 -1.57
CA GLY A 12 10.64 0.20 -0.37
C GLY A 12 11.76 1.24 -0.31
N LEU A 13 13.01 0.88 -0.63
CA LEU A 13 14.13 1.85 -0.62
C LEU A 13 14.03 2.86 -1.76
N THR A 14 13.63 2.42 -2.97
CA THR A 14 13.41 3.32 -4.11
C THR A 14 12.27 4.29 -3.84
N GLN A 15 11.16 3.81 -3.26
CA GLN A 15 10.04 4.65 -2.82
C GLN A 15 10.47 5.64 -1.75
N ARG A 16 11.27 5.19 -0.77
CA ARG A 16 11.80 6.06 0.28
C ARG A 16 12.66 7.18 -0.31
N TYR A 17 13.58 6.87 -1.22
CA TYR A 17 14.39 7.88 -1.92
C TYR A 17 13.51 8.85 -2.71
N TYR A 18 12.53 8.32 -3.45
CA TYR A 18 11.59 9.14 -4.22
C TYR A 18 10.86 10.14 -3.32
N SER A 19 10.28 9.67 -2.21
CA SER A 19 9.52 10.54 -1.30
C SER A 19 10.42 11.56 -0.59
N GLU A 20 11.60 11.18 -0.10
CA GLU A 20 12.53 12.12 0.56
C GLU A 20 12.96 13.25 -0.38
N LEU A 21 13.29 12.92 -1.63
CA LEU A 21 13.70 13.90 -2.63
C LEU A 21 12.54 14.76 -3.12
N ALA A 22 11.38 14.15 -3.38
CA ALA A 22 10.20 14.89 -3.83
C ALA A 22 9.70 15.85 -2.74
N ASP A 23 9.69 15.44 -1.47
CA ASP A 23 9.27 16.28 -0.34
C ASP A 23 10.23 17.44 -0.08
N ALA A 24 11.49 17.32 -0.50
CA ALA A 24 12.48 18.38 -0.47
C ALA A 24 12.45 19.31 -1.70
N GLY A 25 11.54 19.08 -2.65
CA GLY A 25 11.33 19.94 -3.82
C GLY A 25 12.21 19.62 -5.03
N TYR A 26 12.91 18.48 -5.06
CA TYR A 26 13.64 18.06 -6.25
C TYR A 26 12.69 17.58 -7.36
N THR A 27 13.09 17.78 -8.62
CA THR A 27 12.43 17.15 -9.76
C THR A 27 12.89 15.71 -9.87
N VAL A 28 12.07 14.76 -9.44
CA VAL A 28 12.40 13.33 -9.39
C VAL A 28 11.59 12.54 -10.43
N SER A 29 12.28 11.69 -11.19
CA SER A 29 11.66 10.65 -12.03
C SER A 29 12.34 9.31 -11.76
N VAL A 30 11.66 8.21 -12.09
CA VAL A 30 12.18 6.85 -11.95
C VAL A 30 12.28 6.20 -13.32
N GLU A 31 13.35 5.45 -13.57
CA GLU A 31 13.48 4.55 -14.71
C GLU A 31 13.86 3.16 -14.20
N LEU A 32 13.06 2.14 -14.53
CA LEU A 32 13.35 0.78 -14.10
C LEU A 32 14.36 0.11 -15.03
N HIS A 33 15.42 -0.46 -14.45
CA HIS A 33 16.39 -1.25 -15.20
C HIS A 33 15.89 -2.69 -15.40
N LEU A 34 15.07 -2.86 -16.43
CA LEU A 34 14.36 -4.11 -16.76
C LEU A 34 15.19 -5.08 -17.65
N GLY A 35 16.43 -4.70 -17.99
CA GLY A 35 17.35 -5.48 -18.84
C GLY A 35 17.45 -5.00 -20.30
N ASP A 36 16.61 -4.05 -20.70
CA ASP A 36 16.69 -3.37 -22.01
C ASP A 36 17.56 -2.11 -21.88
N GLU A 37 18.82 -2.20 -22.30
CA GLU A 37 19.77 -1.07 -22.20
C GLU A 37 19.40 0.09 -23.12
N ALA A 38 18.81 -0.19 -24.29
CA ALA A 38 18.40 0.85 -25.23
C ALA A 38 17.28 1.73 -24.65
N LYS A 39 16.26 1.10 -24.04
CA LYS A 39 15.22 1.83 -23.32
C LYS A 39 15.75 2.59 -22.12
N LEU A 40 16.70 2.00 -21.38
CA LEU A 40 17.30 2.69 -20.24
C LEU A 40 18.04 3.97 -20.68
N LEU A 41 18.84 3.89 -21.75
CA LEU A 41 19.54 5.04 -22.34
C LEU A 41 18.57 6.10 -22.86
N GLU A 42 17.49 5.69 -23.52
CA GLU A 42 16.42 6.58 -23.95
C GLU A 42 15.81 7.33 -22.76
N GLY A 43 15.49 6.64 -21.66
CA GLY A 43 14.92 7.26 -20.46
C GLY A 43 15.85 8.31 -19.84
N VAL A 44 17.15 8.01 -19.76
CA VAL A 44 18.18 8.96 -19.34
C VAL A 44 18.24 10.17 -20.28
N ALA A 45 18.24 9.95 -21.59
CA ALA A 45 18.32 11.03 -22.59
C ALA A 45 17.08 11.93 -22.58
N LEU A 46 15.89 11.36 -22.38
CA LEU A 46 14.63 12.10 -22.23
C LEU A 46 14.65 12.96 -20.96
N PHE A 47 15.09 12.39 -19.84
CA PHE A 47 15.07 13.10 -18.57
C PHE A 47 16.26 14.05 -18.36
N LYS A 48 17.39 13.90 -19.06
CA LYS A 48 18.59 14.75 -18.90
C LYS A 48 18.92 15.06 -17.41
N PRO A 49 19.21 14.03 -16.59
CA PRO A 49 19.43 14.21 -15.16
C PRO A 49 20.70 15.01 -14.86
N ASP A 50 20.66 15.80 -13.78
CA ASP A 50 21.85 16.38 -13.16
C ASP A 50 22.59 15.34 -12.30
N LEU A 51 21.83 14.40 -11.72
CA LEU A 51 22.31 13.32 -10.88
C LEU A 51 21.49 12.05 -11.11
N ILE A 52 22.17 10.91 -11.16
CA ILE A 52 21.54 9.59 -11.15
C ILE A 52 21.81 8.92 -9.81
N LEU A 53 20.75 8.48 -9.14
CA LEU A 53 20.84 7.69 -7.93
C LEU A 53 20.33 6.28 -8.21
N CYS A 54 21.01 5.28 -7.66
CA CYS A 54 20.68 3.88 -7.84
C CYS A 54 20.42 3.22 -6.48
N PRO A 55 19.19 3.32 -5.94
CA PRO A 55 18.89 2.81 -4.60
C PRO A 55 18.90 1.28 -4.53
N PHE A 56 18.57 0.60 -5.65
CA PHE A 56 18.50 -0.85 -5.69
C PHE A 56 18.76 -1.38 -7.10
N LEU A 57 19.87 -2.10 -7.29
CA LEU A 57 20.25 -2.71 -8.56
C LEU A 57 20.54 -4.20 -8.43
N THR A 58 20.11 -4.95 -9.45
CA THR A 58 20.46 -6.36 -9.66
C THR A 58 21.25 -6.57 -10.95
N ARG A 59 21.46 -5.48 -11.71
CA ARG A 59 22.15 -5.41 -13.00
C ARG A 59 23.08 -4.21 -12.97
N ARG A 60 24.18 -4.28 -13.73
CA ARG A 60 25.15 -3.19 -13.82
C ARG A 60 24.55 -2.02 -14.59
N ILE A 61 24.88 -0.80 -14.20
CA ILE A 61 24.57 0.38 -15.01
C ILE A 61 25.50 0.36 -16.25
N PRO A 62 24.97 0.56 -17.47
CA PRO A 62 25.78 0.66 -18.67
C PRO A 62 26.84 1.77 -18.60
N LYS A 63 28.04 1.49 -19.12
CA LYS A 63 29.15 2.46 -19.20
C LYS A 63 28.77 3.74 -19.93
N ALA A 64 27.95 3.62 -20.97
CA ALA A 64 27.41 4.75 -21.72
C ALA A 64 26.54 5.71 -20.88
N ILE A 65 26.15 5.35 -19.65
CA ILE A 65 25.45 6.25 -18.72
C ILE A 65 26.44 6.85 -17.74
N TYR A 66 27.15 6.03 -16.94
CA TYR A 66 27.96 6.55 -15.84
C TYR A 66 29.23 7.28 -16.28
N GLN A 67 29.65 7.14 -17.54
CA GLN A 67 30.74 7.92 -18.12
C GLN A 67 30.36 9.40 -18.35
N TYR A 68 29.07 9.69 -18.55
CA TYR A 68 28.57 11.04 -18.84
C TYR A 68 27.76 11.65 -17.70
N TYR A 69 27.16 10.81 -16.87
CA TYR A 69 26.34 11.23 -15.74
C TYR A 69 26.91 10.72 -14.43
N LYS A 70 26.90 11.58 -13.40
CA LYS A 70 27.25 11.17 -12.05
C LYS A 70 26.20 10.17 -11.54
N CYS A 71 26.62 8.92 -11.39
CA CYS A 71 25.78 7.83 -10.90
C CYS A 71 26.26 7.39 -9.51
N LEU A 72 25.40 7.54 -8.50
CA LEU A 72 25.68 7.06 -7.15
C LEU A 72 24.86 5.81 -6.84
N ILE A 73 25.52 4.75 -6.40
CA ILE A 73 24.96 3.43 -6.13
C ILE A 73 24.93 3.19 -4.63
N VAL A 74 23.76 2.78 -4.13
CA VAL A 74 23.63 2.32 -2.75
C VAL A 74 24.11 0.89 -2.66
N HIS A 75 25.21 0.69 -1.93
CA HIS A 75 25.71 -0.62 -1.58
C HIS A 75 25.35 -0.96 -0.13
N PRO A 76 24.59 -2.04 0.15
CA PRO A 76 24.21 -2.44 1.51
C PRO A 76 25.37 -3.14 2.23
N GLY A 77 26.52 -2.47 2.31
CA GLY A 77 27.74 -2.92 2.96
C GLY A 77 28.59 -1.77 3.49
N ILE A 78 29.45 -2.08 4.46
CA ILE A 78 30.46 -1.17 5.01
C ILE A 78 31.54 -0.83 3.96
N LYS A 79 32.36 0.18 4.22
CA LYS A 79 33.48 0.56 3.33
C LYS A 79 34.33 -0.64 2.92
N GLY A 80 34.54 -0.78 1.61
CA GLY A 80 35.32 -1.86 0.98
C GLY A 80 34.59 -3.19 0.82
N ASP A 81 33.37 -3.33 1.34
CA ASP A 81 32.55 -4.50 1.05
C ASP A 81 32.05 -4.41 -0.39
N ARG A 82 32.15 -5.52 -1.13
CA ARG A 82 31.74 -5.58 -2.55
C ARG A 82 31.01 -6.87 -2.85
N GLY A 83 30.11 -6.82 -3.82
CA GLY A 83 29.44 -7.98 -4.40
C GLY A 83 27.94 -8.08 -4.07
N PRO A 84 27.22 -8.97 -4.76
CA PRO A 84 25.75 -8.93 -4.82
C PRO A 84 25.02 -9.58 -3.62
N SER A 85 25.74 -10.05 -2.60
CA SER A 85 25.17 -10.81 -1.46
C SER A 85 25.72 -10.34 -0.11
N SER A 86 26.09 -9.06 -0.01
CA SER A 86 26.72 -8.46 1.17
C SER A 86 25.97 -8.70 2.47
N LEU A 87 24.68 -8.39 2.51
CA LEU A 87 23.87 -8.55 3.70
C LEU A 87 23.62 -10.03 4.03
N ASP A 88 23.49 -10.89 3.01
CA ASP A 88 23.40 -12.34 3.20
C ASP A 88 24.65 -12.89 3.92
N TRP A 89 25.85 -12.51 3.46
CA TRP A 89 27.10 -12.90 4.10
C TRP A 89 27.22 -12.35 5.52
N ALA A 90 26.91 -11.07 5.73
CA ALA A 90 26.99 -10.43 7.03
C ALA A 90 26.11 -11.14 8.08
N ILE A 91 24.86 -11.46 7.72
CA ILE A 91 23.92 -12.14 8.61
C ILE A 91 24.33 -13.60 8.84
N GLN A 92 24.68 -14.34 7.78
CA GLN A 92 25.02 -15.76 7.90
C GLN A 92 26.30 -15.99 8.73
N THR A 93 27.31 -15.12 8.56
CA THR A 93 28.56 -15.18 9.33
C THR A 93 28.40 -14.68 10.77
N GLY A 94 27.33 -13.92 11.05
CA GLY A 94 27.01 -13.43 12.38
C GLY A 94 27.81 -12.20 12.81
N LEU A 95 28.08 -11.30 11.86
CA LEU A 95 28.69 -10.00 12.17
C LEU A 95 27.81 -9.20 13.15
N LYS A 96 28.45 -8.33 13.93
CA LYS A 96 27.78 -7.52 14.97
C LYS A 96 27.56 -6.07 14.57
N GLU A 97 28.28 -5.62 13.56
CA GLU A 97 28.18 -4.30 12.97
C GLU A 97 28.13 -4.48 11.45
N TRP A 98 27.33 -3.63 10.80
CA TRP A 98 27.24 -3.55 9.35
C TRP A 98 27.05 -2.10 8.93
N GLY A 99 26.73 -1.84 7.66
CA GLY A 99 26.57 -0.48 7.17
C GLY A 99 26.08 -0.41 5.75
N VAL A 100 26.01 0.83 5.26
CA VAL A 100 25.69 1.20 3.89
C VAL A 100 26.73 2.17 3.38
N THR A 101 27.16 1.96 2.14
CA THR A 101 28.09 2.84 1.43
C THR A 101 27.39 3.37 0.19
N LEU A 102 27.41 4.68 -0.01
CA LEU A 102 26.99 5.31 -1.26
C LEU A 102 28.27 5.55 -2.07
N LEU A 103 28.40 4.84 -3.19
CA LEU A 103 29.60 4.84 -4.02
C LEU A 103 29.30 5.32 -5.43
N GLN A 104 30.30 5.85 -6.12
CA GLN A 104 30.17 6.22 -7.53
C GLN A 104 30.23 4.96 -8.41
N ALA A 105 29.45 4.93 -9.48
CA ALA A 105 29.54 3.86 -10.48
C ALA A 105 30.93 3.85 -11.16
N ASP A 106 31.44 2.64 -11.42
CA ASP A 106 32.75 2.39 -12.02
C ASP A 106 32.72 1.08 -12.86
N ASP A 107 33.78 0.80 -13.63
CA ASP A 107 33.96 -0.42 -14.43
C ASP A 107 33.99 -1.67 -13.54
N GLU A 108 34.64 -1.56 -12.37
CA GLU A 108 34.69 -2.62 -11.36
C GLU A 108 33.49 -2.54 -10.39
N MET A 109 32.87 -3.70 -10.14
CA MET A 109 31.69 -3.80 -9.26
C MET A 109 32.02 -3.32 -7.85
N ASP A 110 31.25 -2.34 -7.37
CA ASP A 110 31.33 -1.73 -6.04
C ASP A 110 32.74 -1.22 -5.67
N ALA A 111 33.56 -0.85 -6.66
CA ALA A 111 34.93 -0.37 -6.45
C ALA A 111 35.09 1.15 -6.56
N GLY A 112 34.06 1.86 -7.02
CA GLY A 112 34.14 3.30 -7.26
C GLY A 112 34.28 4.13 -5.97
N ALA A 113 34.61 5.40 -6.16
CA ALA A 113 34.89 6.31 -5.05
C ALA A 113 33.68 6.46 -4.10
N ILE A 114 33.96 6.48 -2.80
CA ILE A 114 33.01 6.51 -1.69
C ILE A 114 32.59 7.96 -1.43
N TRP A 115 31.28 8.20 -1.51
CA TRP A 115 30.67 9.51 -1.24
C TRP A 115 30.23 9.67 0.22
N ALA A 116 29.65 8.62 0.78
CA ALA A 116 29.21 8.58 2.18
C ALA A 116 29.15 7.13 2.66
N CYS A 117 29.37 6.92 3.96
CA CYS A 117 29.22 5.62 4.60
C CYS A 117 28.65 5.78 6.00
N LYS A 118 27.64 4.97 6.35
CA LYS A 118 27.04 4.91 7.69
C LYS A 118 27.05 3.47 8.19
N THR A 119 27.50 3.28 9.43
CA THR A 119 27.51 1.98 10.11
C THR A 119 26.40 1.89 11.15
N PHE A 120 26.00 0.67 11.48
CA PHE A 120 25.00 0.39 12.51
C PHE A 120 25.22 -0.99 13.15
N PRO A 121 24.76 -1.20 14.39
CA PRO A 121 24.70 -2.52 15.01
C PRO A 121 23.82 -3.47 14.20
N LEU A 122 24.34 -4.65 13.83
CA LEU A 122 23.60 -5.65 13.07
C LEU A 122 22.74 -6.51 14.02
N ARG A 123 21.42 -6.30 13.99
CA ARG A 123 20.46 -7.10 14.76
C ARG A 123 20.44 -8.57 14.31
N ALA A 124 20.10 -9.47 15.23
CA ALA A 124 19.79 -10.86 14.94
C ALA A 124 18.38 -11.01 14.32
N ALA A 125 18.16 -10.40 13.16
CA ALA A 125 16.88 -10.31 12.47
C ALA A 125 16.98 -10.86 11.04
N THR A 126 15.83 -10.94 10.35
CA THR A 126 15.77 -11.33 8.94
C THR A 126 16.44 -10.29 8.04
N LYS A 127 16.95 -10.72 6.89
CA LYS A 127 17.54 -9.82 5.89
C LYS A 127 16.57 -8.72 5.48
N SER A 128 15.31 -9.06 5.23
CA SER A 128 14.27 -8.08 4.89
C SER A 128 14.03 -7.06 6.01
N SER A 129 14.01 -7.47 7.29
CA SER A 129 13.87 -6.54 8.42
C SER A 129 15.05 -5.57 8.50
N VAL A 130 16.28 -6.08 8.43
CA VAL A 130 17.49 -5.23 8.46
C VAL A 130 17.53 -4.28 7.26
N PHE A 131 17.10 -4.75 6.09
CA PHE A 131 17.04 -3.92 4.89
C PHE A 131 16.03 -2.76 5.04
N ASN A 132 14.83 -3.07 5.53
CA ASN A 132 13.74 -2.09 5.67
C ASN A 132 13.94 -1.10 6.83
N ARG A 133 14.83 -1.42 7.78
CA ARG A 133 15.10 -0.59 8.96
C ARG A 133 16.48 0.07 8.86
N GLU A 134 17.52 -0.62 9.30
CA GLU A 134 18.85 -0.02 9.43
C GLU A 134 19.46 0.39 8.09
N VAL A 135 19.40 -0.48 7.08
CA VAL A 135 19.94 -0.17 5.75
C VAL A 135 19.21 1.01 5.13
N THR A 136 17.88 1.04 5.20
CA THR A 136 17.09 2.14 4.62
C THR A 136 17.38 3.48 5.32
N ILE A 137 17.49 3.50 6.65
CA ILE A 137 17.83 4.72 7.40
C ILE A 137 19.26 5.18 7.04
N ALA A 138 20.23 4.27 7.09
CA ALA A 138 21.63 4.57 6.76
C ALA A 138 21.80 5.04 5.31
N ALA A 139 21.06 4.46 4.36
CA ALA A 139 21.05 4.87 2.96
C ALA A 139 20.53 6.30 2.79
N VAL A 140 19.43 6.66 3.45
CA VAL A 140 18.89 8.04 3.42
C VAL A 140 19.85 9.04 4.08
N GLU A 141 20.55 8.65 5.14
CA GLU A 141 21.60 9.49 5.72
C GLU A 141 22.78 9.69 4.76
N CYS A 142 23.24 8.63 4.09
CA CYS A 142 24.24 8.72 3.03
C CYS A 142 23.78 9.59 1.86
N LEU A 143 22.50 9.52 1.49
CA LEU A 143 21.90 10.36 0.45
C LEU A 143 22.04 11.84 0.79
N TRP A 144 21.57 12.25 1.97
CA TRP A 144 21.60 13.65 2.38
C TRP A 144 23.03 14.18 2.56
N GLU A 145 23.93 13.35 3.09
CA GLU A 145 25.35 13.67 3.18
C GLU A 145 25.96 13.90 1.79
N ALA A 146 25.75 12.99 0.84
CA ALA A 146 26.27 13.13 -0.51
C ALA A 146 25.68 14.33 -1.26
N LEU A 147 24.38 14.62 -1.09
CA LEU A 147 23.76 15.81 -1.69
C LEU A 147 24.36 17.10 -1.14
N SER A 148 24.71 17.16 0.16
CA SER A 148 25.36 18.32 0.76
C SER A 148 26.75 18.62 0.15
N TYR A 149 27.39 17.61 -0.43
CA TYR A 149 28.70 17.74 -1.07
C TYR A 149 28.63 18.09 -2.55
N LEU A 150 27.48 17.92 -3.22
CA LEU A 150 27.38 18.18 -4.66
C LEU A 150 27.59 19.66 -5.03
N GLU A 151 27.31 20.57 -4.10
CA GLU A 151 27.51 22.01 -4.27
C GLU A 151 28.88 22.49 -3.74
N ALA A 152 29.65 21.62 -3.09
CA ALA A 152 30.96 21.96 -2.54
C ALA A 152 32.06 21.82 -3.61
N ALA A 153 32.63 22.95 -4.04
CA ALA A 153 33.61 23.00 -5.14
C ALA A 153 34.86 22.13 -4.91
N ASP A 154 35.31 21.99 -3.66
CA ASP A 154 36.53 21.28 -3.30
C ASP A 154 36.31 19.82 -2.85
N PHE A 155 35.05 19.36 -2.79
CA PHE A 155 34.78 18.00 -2.35
C PHE A 155 35.23 16.98 -3.41
N LYS A 156 36.00 15.98 -2.96
CA LYS A 156 36.37 14.81 -3.76
C LYS A 156 35.95 13.55 -3.02
N PRO A 157 35.21 12.63 -3.67
CA PRO A 157 34.86 11.36 -3.05
C PRO A 157 36.11 10.54 -2.76
N GLU A 158 36.08 9.79 -1.67
CA GLU A 158 37.21 9.01 -1.16
C GLU A 158 37.47 7.80 -2.08
N PRO A 159 38.67 7.64 -2.69
CA PRO A 159 38.97 6.45 -3.46
C PRO A 159 39.00 5.21 -2.54
N LEU A 160 38.54 4.07 -3.05
CA LEU A 160 38.61 2.81 -2.31
C LEU A 160 40.07 2.37 -2.15
N ASP A 161 40.53 2.29 -0.90
CA ASP A 161 41.90 1.88 -0.57
C ASP A 161 41.89 0.85 0.58
N TYR A 162 42.19 -0.41 0.24
CA TYR A 162 42.24 -1.52 1.20
C TYR A 162 43.42 -1.46 2.17
N THR A 163 44.39 -0.57 1.98
CA THR A 163 45.50 -0.38 2.93
C THR A 163 45.06 0.43 4.16
N ARG A 164 43.92 1.11 4.09
CA ARG A 164 43.41 1.95 5.18
C ARG A 164 42.76 1.13 6.30
N PRO A 165 43.04 1.43 7.59
CA PRO A 165 42.45 0.70 8.72
C PRO A 165 40.92 0.80 8.86
N ASP A 166 40.30 1.87 8.32
CA ASP A 166 38.85 2.05 8.38
C ASP A 166 38.09 1.27 7.29
N VAL A 167 38.80 0.72 6.29
CA VAL A 167 38.24 -0.12 5.23
C VAL A 167 38.25 -1.58 5.68
N LYS A 168 37.14 -2.02 6.26
CA LYS A 168 36.98 -3.36 6.87
C LYS A 168 36.27 -4.38 5.97
N GLY A 169 35.66 -3.93 4.88
CA GLY A 169 34.95 -4.80 3.96
C GLY A 169 35.89 -5.52 2.99
N GLN A 170 35.33 -6.46 2.22
CA GLN A 170 36.05 -7.21 1.21
C GLN A 170 35.14 -7.59 0.04
N LEU A 171 35.72 -8.02 -1.08
CA LEU A 171 34.96 -8.63 -2.16
C LEU A 171 34.40 -9.99 -1.73
N ARG A 172 33.10 -10.18 -1.93
CA ARG A 172 32.40 -11.43 -1.61
C ARG A 172 31.69 -11.99 -2.85
N PRO A 173 31.74 -13.32 -3.06
CA PRO A 173 31.04 -13.94 -4.18
C PRO A 173 29.52 -13.88 -3.96
N GLN A 174 28.76 -14.07 -5.03
CA GLN A 174 27.32 -14.28 -4.91
C GLN A 174 27.04 -15.55 -4.09
N MET A 175 26.21 -15.44 -3.05
CA MET A 175 25.87 -16.57 -2.20
C MET A 175 24.87 -17.50 -2.89
N LYS A 176 25.27 -18.76 -3.09
CA LYS A 176 24.50 -19.82 -3.75
C LYS A 176 23.73 -20.66 -2.72
N GLN A 177 22.84 -21.54 -3.19
CA GLN A 177 22.14 -22.48 -2.29
C GLN A 177 23.10 -23.45 -1.58
N ALA A 178 24.22 -23.81 -2.23
CA ALA A 178 25.26 -24.64 -1.61
C ALA A 178 25.85 -24.00 -0.34
N ASP A 179 25.96 -22.67 -0.30
CA ASP A 179 26.45 -21.91 0.86
C ASP A 179 25.41 -21.84 1.98
N ARG A 180 24.13 -22.10 1.68
CA ARG A 180 22.98 -21.98 2.61
C ARG A 180 22.55 -23.31 3.21
N VAL A 181 23.20 -24.42 2.83
CA VAL A 181 22.80 -25.77 3.26
C VAL A 181 22.71 -25.87 4.78
N ILE A 182 21.63 -26.50 5.24
CA ILE A 182 21.40 -26.83 6.64
C ILE A 182 21.75 -28.31 6.84
N ASP A 183 22.76 -28.59 7.67
CA ASP A 183 22.96 -29.90 8.28
C ASP A 183 22.29 -29.88 9.66
N TRP A 184 21.07 -30.43 9.75
CA TRP A 184 20.29 -30.46 10.99
C TRP A 184 20.98 -31.17 12.14
N LYS A 185 21.89 -32.12 11.86
CA LYS A 185 22.60 -32.90 12.88
C LYS A 185 23.84 -32.18 13.42
N LYS A 186 24.43 -31.26 12.64
CA LYS A 186 25.68 -30.57 13.01
C LYS A 186 25.49 -29.09 13.32
N HIS A 187 24.60 -28.40 12.62
CA HIS A 187 24.39 -26.98 12.83
C HIS A 187 23.51 -26.75 14.05
N SER A 188 24.01 -25.92 14.98
CA SER A 188 23.24 -25.38 16.09
C SER A 188 22.01 -24.61 15.61
N THR A 189 21.03 -24.46 16.50
CA THR A 189 19.83 -23.64 16.29
C THR A 189 20.19 -22.25 15.80
N GLU A 190 21.20 -21.62 16.39
CA GLU A 190 21.66 -20.28 16.00
C GLU A 190 22.24 -20.25 14.59
N GLN A 191 23.04 -21.24 14.22
CA GLN A 191 23.61 -21.35 12.87
C GLN A 191 22.54 -21.57 11.79
N ILE A 192 21.49 -22.31 12.11
CA ILE A 192 20.35 -22.52 11.20
C ILE A 192 19.51 -21.25 11.10
N LEU A 193 19.22 -20.59 12.23
CA LEU A 193 18.50 -19.32 12.25
C LEU A 193 19.21 -18.26 11.40
N ARG A 194 20.55 -18.13 11.50
CA ARG A 194 21.32 -17.18 10.67
C ARG A 194 21.21 -17.47 9.18
N ARG A 195 21.25 -18.74 8.76
CA ARG A 195 21.06 -19.14 7.35
C ARG A 195 19.67 -18.75 6.84
N ILE A 196 18.63 -19.07 7.61
CA ILE A 196 17.24 -18.74 7.23
C ILE A 196 17.06 -17.23 7.21
N ARG A 197 17.51 -16.51 8.24
CA ARG A 197 17.45 -15.04 8.31
C ARG A 197 18.17 -14.36 7.14
N ALA A 198 19.36 -14.83 6.77
CA ALA A 198 20.13 -14.30 5.63
C ALA A 198 19.43 -14.50 4.28
N ALA A 199 18.56 -15.51 4.17
CA ALA A 199 17.81 -15.80 2.95
C ALA A 199 16.34 -15.36 3.02
N ASP A 200 15.89 -14.79 4.14
CA ASP A 200 14.49 -14.41 4.33
C ASP A 200 14.13 -13.15 3.50
N GLY A 201 12.90 -13.12 3.00
CA GLY A 201 12.49 -12.32 1.84
C GLY A 201 12.82 -13.02 0.52
N THR A 202 14.11 -13.23 0.24
CA THR A 202 14.64 -13.93 -0.94
C THR A 202 16.09 -14.37 -0.71
N PRO A 203 16.56 -15.54 -1.22
CA PRO A 203 15.84 -16.54 -2.02
C PRO A 203 15.13 -17.63 -1.18
N GLY A 204 15.29 -17.62 0.14
CA GLY A 204 14.97 -18.74 1.03
C GLY A 204 16.07 -19.80 1.07
N VAL A 205 16.06 -20.62 2.11
CA VAL A 205 17.01 -21.74 2.25
C VAL A 205 16.37 -23.02 1.75
N LEU A 206 16.96 -23.67 0.76
CA LEU A 206 16.44 -24.94 0.25
C LEU A 206 16.71 -26.08 1.24
N ASP A 207 15.66 -26.83 1.56
CA ASP A 207 15.73 -28.04 2.39
C ASP A 207 14.71 -29.09 1.90
N GLN A 208 14.82 -30.31 2.44
CA GLN A 208 13.90 -31.42 2.17
C GLN A 208 12.98 -31.66 3.37
N ILE A 209 11.68 -31.67 3.13
CA ILE A 209 10.64 -32.01 4.11
C ILE A 209 9.79 -33.13 3.52
N TYR A 210 9.70 -34.27 4.21
CA TYR A 210 9.03 -35.48 3.71
C TYR A 210 9.44 -35.88 2.28
N GLY A 211 10.72 -35.70 1.94
CA GLY A 211 11.26 -36.02 0.60
C GLY A 211 10.92 -35.01 -0.49
N GLN A 212 10.26 -33.89 -0.16
CA GLN A 212 9.93 -32.82 -1.10
C GLN A 212 10.75 -31.55 -0.83
N PRO A 213 11.19 -30.83 -1.89
CA PRO A 213 12.04 -29.66 -1.74
C PRO A 213 11.23 -28.38 -1.43
N PHE A 214 11.59 -27.70 -0.34
CA PHE A 214 11.00 -26.42 0.06
C PHE A 214 12.07 -25.38 0.39
N TYR A 215 11.77 -24.12 0.10
CA TYR A 215 12.52 -22.98 0.63
C TYR A 215 11.92 -22.53 1.97
N LEU A 216 12.76 -22.39 3.00
CA LEU A 216 12.39 -22.03 4.37
C LEU A 216 12.43 -20.51 4.59
N PHE A 217 11.44 -19.97 5.32
CA PHE A 217 11.32 -18.56 5.68
C PHE A 217 10.72 -18.36 7.08
N ASN A 218 10.83 -17.14 7.61
CA ASN A 218 10.18 -16.69 8.83
C ASN A 218 10.49 -17.59 10.04
N ALA A 219 11.78 -17.79 10.31
CA ALA A 219 12.23 -18.69 11.37
C ALA A 219 12.40 -17.98 12.72
N HIS A 220 11.93 -18.63 13.78
CA HIS A 220 12.02 -18.15 15.16
C HIS A 220 12.64 -19.23 16.05
N ARG A 221 13.43 -18.82 17.05
CA ARG A 221 14.00 -19.75 18.03
C ARG A 221 12.86 -20.40 18.84
N GLU A 222 13.04 -21.66 19.22
CA GLU A 222 12.20 -22.35 20.19
C GLU A 222 13.06 -22.79 21.38
N ASP A 223 12.70 -22.33 22.58
CA ASP A 223 13.55 -22.48 23.76
C ASP A 223 13.29 -23.77 24.54
N HIS A 224 12.10 -24.37 24.42
CA HIS A 224 11.66 -25.47 25.28
C HIS A 224 11.52 -26.81 24.55
N LEU A 225 10.95 -26.83 23.34
CA LEU A 225 10.71 -28.07 22.62
C LEU A 225 12.02 -28.71 22.13
N ARG A 226 12.09 -30.04 22.17
CA ARG A 226 13.26 -30.84 21.74
C ARG A 226 12.78 -32.11 21.02
N GLY A 227 13.60 -32.64 20.13
CA GLY A 227 13.32 -33.90 19.42
C GLY A 227 14.53 -34.37 18.61
N LYS A 228 14.33 -35.29 17.66
CA LYS A 228 15.43 -35.76 16.82
C LYS A 228 15.77 -34.69 15.77
N PRO A 229 17.05 -34.35 15.54
CA PRO A 229 17.40 -33.27 14.62
C PRO A 229 16.81 -33.48 13.21
N GLY A 230 16.12 -32.46 12.70
CA GLY A 230 15.41 -32.47 11.42
C GLY A 230 13.94 -32.92 11.50
N GLU A 231 13.49 -33.51 12.61
CA GLU A 231 12.10 -33.94 12.81
C GLU A 231 11.17 -32.73 13.01
N ILE A 232 9.96 -32.78 12.45
CA ILE A 232 8.88 -31.85 12.81
C ILE A 232 8.26 -32.35 14.11
N ILE A 233 8.36 -31.55 15.17
CA ILE A 233 7.99 -31.95 16.54
C ILE A 233 6.72 -31.26 17.05
N ALA A 234 6.33 -30.14 16.46
CA ALA A 234 5.10 -29.45 16.80
C ALA A 234 4.54 -28.61 15.65
N ILE A 235 3.26 -28.28 15.75
CA ILE A 235 2.55 -27.29 14.94
C ILE A 235 1.88 -26.30 15.90
N ALA A 236 1.99 -25.01 15.60
CA ALA A 236 1.26 -23.96 16.29
C ALA A 236 0.67 -23.01 15.25
N ASN A 237 -0.65 -22.98 15.16
CA ASN A 237 -1.38 -22.32 14.07
C ASN A 237 -0.84 -22.71 12.69
N GLN A 238 -0.15 -21.77 12.05
CA GLN A 238 0.31 -21.83 10.68
C GLN A 238 1.81 -22.16 10.56
N ALA A 239 2.51 -22.34 11.68
CA ALA A 239 3.95 -22.62 11.75
C ALA A 239 4.24 -24.06 12.18
N ILE A 240 5.38 -24.59 11.72
CA ILE A 240 5.91 -25.89 12.14
C ILE A 240 7.14 -25.70 13.01
N CYS A 241 7.33 -26.53 14.02
CA CYS A 241 8.55 -26.57 14.85
C CYS A 241 9.42 -27.75 14.42
N ARG A 242 10.69 -27.49 14.12
CA ARG A 242 11.68 -28.52 13.77
C ARG A 242 12.81 -28.56 14.79
N ALA A 243 13.14 -29.78 15.24
CA ALA A 243 14.25 -30.01 16.15
C ALA A 243 15.60 -29.82 15.45
N THR A 244 16.58 -29.32 16.19
CA THR A 244 17.97 -29.13 15.77
C THR A 244 18.88 -29.99 16.67
N CYS A 245 20.20 -29.93 16.49
CA CYS A 245 21.12 -30.71 17.34
C CYS A 245 21.19 -30.24 18.80
N ASP A 246 20.83 -28.99 19.09
CA ASP A 246 20.92 -28.36 20.42
C ASP A 246 19.58 -27.76 20.91
N GLY A 247 18.50 -27.87 20.12
CA GLY A 247 17.27 -27.13 20.38
C GLY A 247 16.16 -27.44 19.38
N ALA A 248 15.40 -26.40 19.05
CA ALA A 248 14.42 -26.41 17.98
C ALA A 248 14.22 -24.98 17.44
N LEU A 249 13.54 -24.87 16.31
CA LEU A 249 13.09 -23.59 15.76
C LEU A 249 11.72 -23.73 15.09
N TRP A 250 10.95 -22.66 15.14
CA TRP A 250 9.72 -22.50 14.38
C TRP A 250 10.06 -22.02 12.96
N ILE A 251 9.35 -22.54 11.97
CA ILE A 251 9.37 -22.09 10.57
C ILE A 251 7.95 -21.63 10.25
N GLY A 252 7.79 -20.33 10.02
CA GLY A 252 6.48 -19.75 9.75
C GLY A 252 6.01 -19.99 8.32
N HIS A 253 6.90 -20.03 7.33
CA HIS A 253 6.52 -20.06 5.91
C HIS A 253 7.43 -20.95 5.08
N LEU A 254 6.84 -21.56 4.04
CA LEU A 254 7.52 -22.41 3.07
C LEU A 254 7.15 -21.98 1.65
N LYS A 255 8.06 -22.17 0.70
CA LYS A 255 7.79 -22.08 -0.74
C LYS A 255 8.23 -23.37 -1.41
N ALA A 256 7.30 -24.09 -2.03
CA ALA A 256 7.64 -25.31 -2.77
C ALA A 256 8.62 -25.02 -3.92
N LYS A 257 9.64 -25.85 -4.10
CA LYS A 257 10.53 -25.76 -5.27
C LYS A 257 9.94 -26.59 -6.41
N LEU A 258 9.14 -25.94 -7.24
CA LEU A 258 8.56 -26.55 -8.45
C LEU A 258 9.52 -26.41 -9.65
N PRO A 259 9.49 -27.36 -10.62
CA PRO A 259 10.35 -27.31 -11.81
C PRO A 259 10.27 -26.00 -12.60
N GLY A 260 9.09 -25.37 -12.66
CA GLY A 260 8.86 -24.10 -13.36
C GLY A 260 9.10 -22.83 -12.53
N GLY A 261 9.60 -22.92 -11.30
CA GLY A 261 9.90 -21.75 -10.44
C GLY A 261 8.67 -21.06 -9.80
N ASN A 262 7.46 -21.42 -10.21
CA ASN A 262 6.17 -20.85 -9.78
C ASN A 262 5.66 -21.39 -8.42
N GLY A 263 6.56 -21.73 -7.50
CA GLY A 263 6.15 -22.01 -6.13
C GLY A 263 5.54 -20.77 -5.48
N ILE A 264 4.52 -20.92 -4.65
CA ILE A 264 3.95 -19.82 -3.86
C ILE A 264 4.47 -19.93 -2.42
N LYS A 265 4.86 -18.79 -1.83
CA LYS A 265 5.25 -18.76 -0.41
C LYS A 265 3.96 -18.74 0.41
N LEU A 266 3.75 -19.78 1.20
CA LEU A 266 2.57 -20.00 2.03
C LEU A 266 2.99 -20.23 3.49
N PRO A 267 2.07 -20.10 4.44
CA PRO A 267 2.34 -20.52 5.80
C PRO A 267 2.71 -22.01 5.85
N ALA A 268 3.65 -22.38 6.73
CA ALA A 268 4.30 -23.68 6.68
C ALA A 268 3.33 -24.86 6.89
N ALA A 269 2.35 -24.72 7.79
CA ALA A 269 1.34 -25.73 8.02
C ALA A 269 0.45 -25.94 6.78
N LEU A 270 0.04 -24.84 6.12
CA LEU A 270 -0.76 -24.88 4.89
C LEU A 270 0.03 -25.51 3.73
N ALA A 271 1.30 -25.11 3.56
CA ALA A 271 2.18 -25.67 2.52
C ALA A 271 2.44 -27.18 2.66
N LEU A 272 2.25 -27.73 3.87
CA LEU A 272 2.45 -29.14 4.18
C LEU A 272 1.14 -29.88 4.49
N GLN A 273 -0.03 -29.26 4.26
CA GLN A 273 -1.31 -29.82 4.69
C GLN A 273 -1.54 -31.28 4.22
N ASP A 274 -1.08 -31.62 3.03
CA ASP A 274 -1.23 -32.95 2.42
C ASP A 274 -0.14 -33.94 2.85
N LEU A 275 0.93 -33.45 3.47
CA LEU A 275 2.09 -34.23 3.93
C LEU A 275 2.10 -34.47 5.44
N LEU A 276 1.46 -33.59 6.20
CA LEU A 276 1.40 -33.71 7.65
C LEU A 276 0.53 -34.90 8.07
N PRO A 277 0.92 -35.65 9.11
CA PRO A 277 0.11 -36.73 9.63
C PRO A 277 -1.22 -36.17 10.16
N LYS A 278 -2.34 -36.72 9.67
CA LYS A 278 -3.67 -36.35 10.15
C LYS A 278 -3.84 -36.76 11.63
N PRO A 279 -4.52 -35.96 12.46
CA PRO A 279 -4.90 -36.38 13.82
C PRO A 279 -5.62 -37.73 13.75
N GLY A 280 -5.14 -38.71 14.51
CA GLY A 280 -5.29 -40.12 14.19
C GLY A 280 -6.73 -40.67 14.16
N ASN A 281 -6.98 -41.54 13.18
CA ASN A 281 -7.83 -42.72 13.32
C ASN A 281 -7.02 -43.93 12.82
N GLY A 282 -6.28 -44.61 13.72
CA GLY A 282 -5.70 -45.92 13.40
C GLY A 282 -4.39 -46.30 14.10
N LEU A 283 -4.24 -47.62 14.31
CA LEU A 283 -3.19 -48.39 15.02
C LEU A 283 -1.71 -48.16 14.59
N LYS A 284 -1.40 -47.18 13.73
CA LYS A 284 0.00 -46.83 13.36
C LYS A 284 0.74 -45.99 14.42
N GLY A 285 0.08 -45.60 15.52
CA GLY A 285 0.61 -44.71 16.57
C GLY A 285 1.50 -45.36 17.65
N LEU A 286 1.81 -46.65 17.57
CA LEU A 286 2.48 -47.37 18.67
C LEU A 286 4.00 -47.19 18.77
N PHE A 287 4.67 -46.64 17.75
CA PHE A 287 6.15 -46.53 17.73
C PHE A 287 6.73 -45.16 17.30
N GLY A 288 5.88 -44.16 17.00
CA GLY A 288 6.31 -42.79 16.69
C GLY A 288 5.89 -41.81 17.78
N LYS A 289 6.76 -40.86 18.16
CA LYS A 289 6.33 -39.74 19.01
C LYS A 289 5.24 -38.95 18.28
N ALA A 290 4.10 -38.75 18.92
CA ALA A 290 2.99 -38.01 18.34
C ALA A 290 3.40 -36.55 18.09
N LEU A 291 3.07 -36.03 16.90
CA LEU A 291 3.23 -34.62 16.55
C LEU A 291 2.39 -33.76 17.50
N LYS A 292 3.00 -32.78 18.18
CA LYS A 292 2.30 -31.91 19.14
C LYS A 292 1.57 -30.78 18.40
N PHE A 293 0.27 -30.66 18.61
CA PHE A 293 -0.49 -29.47 18.21
C PHE A 293 -0.57 -28.53 19.42
N ILE A 294 -0.18 -27.27 19.23
CA ILE A 294 -0.18 -26.25 20.28
C ILE A 294 -1.22 -25.19 19.92
N ASP A 295 -2.27 -25.12 20.71
CA ASP A 295 -3.28 -24.08 20.63
C ASP A 295 -2.82 -22.84 21.40
N ILE A 296 -2.90 -21.68 20.75
CA ILE A 296 -2.58 -20.39 21.36
C ILE A 296 -3.86 -19.81 21.95
N ASP A 297 -3.82 -19.50 23.24
CA ASP A 297 -4.96 -18.90 23.94
C ASP A 297 -4.98 -17.38 23.74
N TYR A 298 -5.63 -16.94 22.67
CA TYR A 298 -5.70 -15.52 22.29
C TYR A 298 -6.47 -14.63 23.29
N SER A 299 -7.10 -15.21 24.32
CA SER A 299 -7.75 -14.46 25.39
C SER A 299 -6.78 -14.00 26.49
N LYS A 300 -5.53 -14.48 26.46
CA LYS A 300 -4.49 -14.12 27.44
C LYS A 300 -3.56 -13.06 26.90
N PRO A 301 -3.21 -12.04 27.72
CA PRO A 301 -2.22 -11.05 27.33
C PRO A 301 -0.82 -11.67 27.24
N GLY A 302 0.01 -11.06 26.41
CA GLY A 302 1.38 -11.49 26.14
C GLY A 302 1.51 -12.40 24.91
N ARG A 303 2.75 -12.48 24.41
CA ARG A 303 3.10 -13.37 23.30
C ARG A 303 3.53 -14.72 23.86
N GLN A 304 2.76 -15.76 23.58
CA GLN A 304 2.95 -17.12 24.11
C GLN A 304 3.97 -17.92 23.30
N LEU A 305 4.04 -17.70 21.98
CA LEU A 305 5.00 -18.36 21.11
C LEU A 305 5.75 -17.36 20.24
N PRO A 306 7.05 -17.57 19.95
CA PRO A 306 7.81 -16.71 19.05
C PRO A 306 7.25 -16.64 17.62
N CYS A 307 6.53 -17.67 17.17
CA CYS A 307 5.87 -17.70 15.85
C CYS A 307 4.45 -17.10 15.84
N GLN A 308 3.92 -16.69 16.99
CA GLN A 308 2.61 -16.06 17.10
C GLN A 308 2.60 -14.71 16.40
N GLU A 309 1.73 -14.54 15.39
CA GLU A 309 1.66 -13.31 14.61
C GLU A 309 0.75 -12.25 15.25
N VAL A 310 -0.27 -12.64 16.01
CA VAL A 310 -1.20 -11.72 16.70
C VAL A 310 -1.12 -11.91 18.20
N TRP A 311 -0.94 -10.85 18.97
CA TRP A 311 -1.03 -10.87 20.44
C TRP A 311 -1.42 -9.49 20.95
N TYR A 312 -1.80 -9.39 22.22
CA TYR A 312 -1.99 -8.09 22.86
C TYR A 312 -1.24 -8.00 24.18
N GLN A 313 -0.91 -6.79 24.62
CA GLN A 313 -0.30 -6.49 25.91
C GLN A 313 -1.14 -5.45 26.64
N LEU A 314 -1.19 -5.52 27.97
CA LEU A 314 -1.84 -4.52 28.81
C LEU A 314 -0.77 -3.68 29.52
N ASP A 315 -0.98 -2.36 29.59
CA ASP A 315 -0.16 -1.41 30.32
C ASP A 315 -1.11 -0.41 31.01
N GLY A 316 -1.50 -0.72 32.25
CA GLY A 316 -2.59 -0.01 32.95
C GLY A 316 -3.92 -0.15 32.20
N GLU A 317 -4.59 0.96 31.96
CA GLU A 317 -5.87 1.06 31.23
C GLU A 317 -5.70 1.13 29.71
N ALA A 318 -4.54 0.75 29.17
CA ALA A 318 -4.30 0.66 27.73
C ALA A 318 -4.00 -0.77 27.27
N ALA A 319 -4.54 -1.14 26.12
CA ALA A 319 -4.22 -2.38 25.41
C ALA A 319 -3.45 -2.10 24.12
N TYR A 320 -2.38 -2.85 23.87
CA TYR A 320 -1.55 -2.78 22.68
C TYR A 320 -1.69 -4.07 21.89
N ILE A 321 -2.38 -4.05 20.75
CA ILE A 321 -2.61 -5.19 19.86
C ILE A 321 -1.55 -5.19 18.76
N HIS A 322 -0.76 -6.24 18.71
CA HIS A 322 0.26 -6.46 17.69
C HIS A 322 -0.23 -7.49 16.67
N PHE A 323 0.09 -7.27 15.41
CA PHE A 323 -0.24 -8.18 14.29
C PHE A 323 0.88 -8.15 13.25
N ALA A 324 1.93 -8.93 13.50
CA ALA A 324 3.14 -8.98 12.69
C ALA A 324 3.03 -10.01 11.56
N PHE A 325 2.05 -9.84 10.67
CA PHE A 325 1.84 -10.75 9.54
C PHE A 325 3.01 -10.69 8.56
N HIS A 326 3.46 -11.86 8.10
CA HIS A 326 4.61 -11.95 7.19
C HIS A 326 4.38 -11.13 5.89
N ASN A 327 5.27 -10.18 5.60
CA ASN A 327 5.17 -9.20 4.49
C ASN A 327 3.91 -8.32 4.52
N GLY A 328 3.19 -8.26 5.64
CA GLY A 328 2.02 -7.39 5.83
C GLY A 328 0.75 -7.81 5.07
N GLY A 329 0.76 -8.87 4.27
CA GLY A 329 -0.47 -9.41 3.69
C GLY A 329 -1.35 -9.99 4.80
N MET A 330 -2.64 -9.74 4.74
CA MET A 330 -3.61 -10.20 5.75
C MET A 330 -4.54 -11.22 5.12
N SER A 331 -4.36 -12.51 5.40
CA SER A 331 -5.26 -13.54 4.87
C SER A 331 -6.64 -13.47 5.52
N THR A 332 -7.65 -14.08 4.91
CA THR A 332 -8.99 -14.18 5.50
C THR A 332 -8.95 -14.71 6.94
N ALA A 333 -8.17 -15.78 7.20
CA ALA A 333 -8.01 -16.35 8.53
C ALA A 333 -7.29 -15.41 9.51
N GLN A 334 -6.26 -14.69 9.05
CA GLN A 334 -5.53 -13.70 9.86
C GLN A 334 -6.42 -12.50 10.23
N CYS A 335 -7.22 -11.99 9.28
CA CYS A 335 -8.18 -10.91 9.53
C CYS A 335 -9.23 -11.32 10.57
N ARG A 336 -9.82 -12.51 10.42
CA ARG A 336 -10.82 -13.02 11.37
C ARG A 336 -10.22 -13.23 12.77
N LEU A 337 -8.98 -13.74 12.85
CA LEU A 337 -8.26 -13.86 14.11
C LEU A 337 -8.03 -12.49 14.76
N LEU A 338 -7.53 -11.51 14.00
CA LEU A 338 -7.28 -10.17 14.50
C LEU A 338 -8.58 -9.50 14.98
N LEU A 339 -9.68 -9.66 14.23
CA LEU A 339 -11.00 -9.19 14.65
C LEU A 339 -11.45 -9.87 15.96
N SER A 340 -11.23 -11.18 16.10
CA SER A 340 -11.56 -11.89 17.35
C SER A 340 -10.75 -11.36 18.53
N VAL A 341 -9.44 -11.13 18.36
CA VAL A 341 -8.59 -10.55 19.40
C VAL A 341 -9.02 -9.12 19.72
N TYR A 342 -9.31 -8.32 18.71
CA TYR A 342 -9.79 -6.96 18.88
C TYR A 342 -11.09 -6.92 19.68
N ARG A 343 -12.07 -7.76 19.31
CA ARG A 343 -13.35 -7.87 20.03
C ARG A 343 -13.14 -8.27 21.49
N HIS A 344 -12.28 -9.26 21.75
CA HIS A 344 -11.91 -9.63 23.12
C HIS A 344 -11.34 -8.43 23.89
N VAL A 345 -10.34 -7.75 23.33
CA VAL A 345 -9.73 -6.55 23.94
C VAL A 345 -10.76 -5.44 24.18
N ALA A 346 -11.71 -5.25 23.26
CA ALA A 346 -12.78 -4.28 23.41
C ALA A 346 -13.77 -4.61 24.55
N THR A 347 -13.80 -5.85 25.07
CA THR A 347 -14.57 -6.20 26.27
C THR A 347 -13.83 -5.95 27.59
N LEU A 348 -12.51 -5.71 27.53
CA LEU A 348 -11.70 -5.45 28.72
C LEU A 348 -11.93 -4.02 29.23
N ASP A 349 -11.69 -3.81 30.53
CA ASP A 349 -11.72 -2.48 31.15
C ASP A 349 -10.44 -1.69 30.81
N VAL A 350 -10.32 -1.34 29.55
CA VAL A 350 -9.29 -0.45 29.01
C VAL A 350 -9.96 0.76 28.36
N LYS A 351 -9.33 1.93 28.45
CA LYS A 351 -9.82 3.18 27.85
C LYS A 351 -9.16 3.48 26.50
N VAL A 352 -7.99 2.88 26.24
CA VAL A 352 -7.23 3.07 25.01
C VAL A 352 -6.87 1.73 24.38
N ILE A 353 -7.15 1.57 23.07
CA ILE A 353 -6.70 0.43 22.26
C ILE A 353 -5.71 0.94 21.21
N VAL A 354 -4.49 0.44 21.24
CA VAL A 354 -3.43 0.77 20.30
C VAL A 354 -3.20 -0.41 19.36
N LEU A 355 -3.45 -0.21 18.07
CA LEU A 355 -3.07 -1.14 17.01
C LEU A 355 -1.61 -0.86 16.63
N MET A 356 -0.75 -1.88 16.70
CA MET A 356 0.70 -1.75 16.55
C MET A 356 1.25 -2.25 15.21
N GLY A 357 0.48 -3.08 14.49
CA GLY A 357 0.96 -3.77 13.29
C GLY A 357 2.19 -4.64 13.56
N GLY A 358 3.00 -4.86 12.50
CA GLY A 358 4.36 -5.39 12.61
C GLY A 358 5.41 -4.28 12.60
N GLU A 359 6.59 -4.59 13.16
CA GLU A 359 7.69 -3.61 13.23
C GLU A 359 8.20 -3.19 11.85
N ASP A 360 8.26 -4.12 10.89
CA ASP A 360 8.78 -3.83 9.54
C ASP A 360 7.67 -3.39 8.57
N CYS A 361 6.45 -3.85 8.80
CA CYS A 361 5.30 -3.56 7.95
C CYS A 361 4.04 -3.51 8.82
N TRP A 362 3.25 -2.46 8.63
CA TRP A 362 1.95 -2.30 9.27
C TRP A 362 0.94 -3.29 8.68
N SER A 363 0.65 -3.13 7.39
CA SER A 363 -0.22 -3.98 6.59
C SER A 363 -0.13 -3.56 5.11
N ASN A 364 -0.28 -4.51 4.20
CA ASN A 364 -0.40 -4.28 2.76
C ASN A 364 -1.79 -4.68 2.21
N GLY A 365 -2.78 -4.89 3.09
CA GLY A 365 -4.12 -5.32 2.72
C GLY A 365 -4.22 -6.82 2.44
N ILE A 366 -5.02 -7.20 1.44
CA ILE A 366 -5.32 -8.61 1.10
C ILE A 366 -4.06 -9.46 0.86
N HIS A 367 -4.12 -10.74 1.21
CA HIS A 367 -2.98 -11.65 1.11
C HIS A 367 -2.92 -12.35 -0.25
N LEU A 368 -2.35 -11.66 -1.25
CA LEU A 368 -2.30 -12.11 -2.65
C LEU A 368 -1.73 -13.52 -2.86
N ASN A 369 -0.75 -13.96 -2.06
CA ASN A 369 -0.22 -15.32 -2.14
C ASN A 369 -1.23 -16.40 -1.69
N ASN A 370 -2.06 -16.09 -0.69
CA ASN A 370 -3.05 -17.05 -0.19
C ASN A 370 -4.22 -17.11 -1.17
N ILE A 371 -4.63 -15.95 -1.69
CA ILE A 371 -5.61 -15.83 -2.76
C ILE A 371 -5.18 -16.64 -3.99
N GLU A 372 -3.96 -16.46 -4.48
CA GLU A 372 -3.47 -17.17 -5.67
C GLU A 372 -3.33 -18.68 -5.45
N ALA A 373 -3.10 -19.12 -4.21
CA ALA A 373 -3.03 -20.55 -3.86
C ALA A 373 -4.40 -21.18 -3.58
N ALA A 374 -5.47 -20.39 -3.46
CA ALA A 374 -6.81 -20.91 -3.19
C ALA A 374 -7.38 -21.66 -4.40
N ALA A 375 -8.29 -22.60 -4.15
CA ALA A 375 -8.96 -23.35 -5.21
C ALA A 375 -9.76 -22.44 -6.16
N ASN A 376 -10.38 -21.39 -5.61
CA ASN A 376 -10.98 -20.30 -6.38
C ASN A 376 -10.42 -18.95 -5.88
N PRO A 377 -9.46 -18.35 -6.59
CA PRO A 377 -8.88 -17.06 -6.21
C PRO A 377 -9.87 -15.89 -6.20
N ALA A 378 -10.94 -15.91 -7.00
CA ALA A 378 -11.95 -14.84 -6.96
C ALA A 378 -12.73 -14.91 -5.63
N ASP A 379 -13.17 -16.10 -5.24
CA ASP A 379 -13.87 -16.31 -3.96
C ASP A 379 -13.00 -16.00 -2.75
N GLU A 380 -11.72 -16.41 -2.75
CA GLU A 380 -10.81 -16.05 -1.66
C GLU A 380 -10.55 -14.54 -1.63
N SER A 381 -10.49 -13.85 -2.79
CA SER A 381 -10.39 -12.39 -2.82
C SER A 381 -11.61 -11.73 -2.17
N TRP A 382 -12.82 -12.20 -2.51
CA TRP A 382 -14.08 -11.72 -1.96
C TRP A 382 -14.20 -11.95 -0.45
N GLN A 383 -13.81 -13.14 0.03
CA GLN A 383 -13.79 -13.44 1.46
C GLN A 383 -12.75 -12.61 2.20
N ASN A 384 -11.58 -12.41 1.60
CA ASN A 384 -10.50 -11.67 2.23
C ASN A 384 -10.86 -10.18 2.39
N ILE A 385 -11.42 -9.53 1.36
CA ILE A 385 -11.81 -8.11 1.46
C ILE A 385 -12.89 -7.91 2.52
N ASN A 386 -13.91 -8.78 2.54
CA ASN A 386 -14.97 -8.72 3.56
C ASN A 386 -14.42 -8.90 4.98
N ALA A 387 -13.43 -9.78 5.16
CA ALA A 387 -12.80 -9.99 6.47
C ALA A 387 -11.99 -8.77 6.94
N ILE A 388 -11.40 -7.99 6.01
CA ILE A 388 -10.73 -6.72 6.34
C ILE A 388 -11.79 -5.66 6.69
N ASP A 389 -12.86 -5.54 5.90
CA ASP A 389 -13.96 -4.62 6.17
C ASP A 389 -14.60 -4.88 7.53
N ASP A 390 -14.81 -6.14 7.92
CA ASP A 390 -15.37 -6.49 9.22
C ASP A 390 -14.49 -6.00 10.39
N LEU A 391 -13.17 -6.08 10.22
CA LEU A 391 -12.21 -5.55 11.19
C LEU A 391 -12.29 -4.02 11.26
N ILE A 392 -12.29 -3.35 10.11
CA ILE A 392 -12.34 -1.88 10.04
C ILE A 392 -13.66 -1.34 10.59
N TYR A 393 -14.78 -1.99 10.25
CA TYR A 393 -16.08 -1.67 10.80
C TYR A 393 -16.07 -1.74 12.33
N GLN A 394 -15.51 -2.82 12.90
CA GLN A 394 -15.39 -2.96 14.34
C GLN A 394 -14.55 -1.84 14.99
N ILE A 395 -13.48 -1.39 14.32
CA ILE A 395 -12.64 -0.28 14.79
C ILE A 395 -13.43 1.03 14.79
N ILE A 396 -14.07 1.37 13.66
CA ILE A 396 -14.85 2.61 13.50
C ILE A 396 -16.00 2.68 14.51
N THR A 397 -16.63 1.54 14.80
CA THR A 397 -17.79 1.45 15.72
C THR A 397 -17.41 1.21 17.19
N THR A 398 -16.12 1.21 17.52
CA THR A 398 -15.68 1.21 18.94
C THR A 398 -15.77 2.63 19.49
N LEU A 399 -16.92 3.04 20.03
CA LEU A 399 -17.18 4.43 20.44
C LEU A 399 -16.76 4.77 21.87
N ASP A 400 -16.65 3.76 22.72
CA ASP A 400 -16.40 3.90 24.16
C ASP A 400 -14.90 3.85 24.54
N LYS A 401 -14.02 3.72 23.55
CA LYS A 401 -12.55 3.65 23.74
C LYS A 401 -11.85 4.48 22.69
N LEU A 402 -10.72 5.08 23.08
CA LEU A 402 -9.83 5.76 22.15
C LEU A 402 -9.03 4.72 21.38
N THR A 403 -9.11 4.74 20.05
CA THR A 403 -8.36 3.83 19.19
C THR A 403 -7.20 4.57 18.53
N ILE A 404 -6.01 3.96 18.55
CA ILE A 404 -4.79 4.56 17.99
C ILE A 404 -4.12 3.57 17.03
N ALA A 405 -3.86 3.99 15.79
CA ALA A 405 -2.92 3.31 14.91
C ALA A 405 -1.50 3.81 15.20
N ALA A 406 -0.59 2.90 15.56
CA ALA A 406 0.81 3.20 15.80
C ALA A 406 1.70 2.53 14.74
N LEU A 407 1.99 3.24 13.66
CA LEU A 407 2.70 2.71 12.51
C LEU A 407 4.21 2.82 12.69
N SER A 408 4.84 1.69 12.96
CA SER A 408 6.31 1.58 12.92
C SER A 408 6.85 1.12 11.56
N GLY A 409 6.03 0.43 10.75
CA GLY A 409 6.32 0.00 9.39
C GLY A 409 5.40 0.65 8.34
N GLY A 410 5.78 0.51 7.06
CA GLY A 410 5.00 1.01 5.92
C GLY A 410 3.63 0.34 5.79
N GLY A 411 2.68 1.06 5.20
CA GLY A 411 1.33 0.59 4.89
C GLY A 411 0.97 0.80 3.42
N GLY A 412 0.41 -0.21 2.76
CA GLY A 412 0.02 -0.13 1.35
C GLY A 412 -1.40 -0.63 1.09
N ALA A 413 -2.03 -0.12 0.02
CA ALA A 413 -3.39 -0.46 -0.40
C ALA A 413 -4.37 -0.44 0.80
N GLY A 414 -5.14 -1.51 1.00
CA GLY A 414 -6.06 -1.66 2.14
C GLY A 414 -5.40 -1.54 3.50
N GLY A 415 -4.10 -1.85 3.62
CA GLY A 415 -3.35 -1.64 4.84
C GLY A 415 -3.12 -0.16 5.18
N ALA A 416 -2.98 0.70 4.17
CA ALA A 416 -2.91 2.15 4.37
C ALA A 416 -4.28 2.74 4.78
N ILE A 417 -5.38 2.16 4.31
CA ILE A 417 -6.74 2.57 4.72
C ILE A 417 -7.06 2.05 6.13
N LEU A 418 -6.70 0.80 6.45
CA LEU A 418 -6.78 0.26 7.82
C LEU A 418 -6.03 1.15 8.83
N ALA A 419 -4.91 1.74 8.43
CA ALA A 419 -4.13 2.63 9.28
C ALA A 419 -4.89 3.90 9.71
N ILE A 420 -5.87 4.36 8.92
CA ILE A 420 -6.60 5.59 9.17
C ILE A 420 -7.99 5.37 9.78
N ALA A 421 -8.38 4.10 9.99
CA ALA A 421 -9.63 3.71 10.65
C ALA A 421 -9.69 4.06 12.15
N PRO A 422 -8.60 3.92 12.95
CA PRO A 422 -8.60 4.37 14.33
C PRO A 422 -8.73 5.90 14.47
N ASP A 423 -9.07 6.38 15.67
CA ASP A 423 -9.26 7.81 15.93
C ASP A 423 -7.99 8.62 15.68
N LYS A 424 -6.85 8.10 16.14
CA LYS A 424 -5.54 8.74 16.02
C LYS A 424 -4.56 7.89 15.24
N VAL A 425 -3.76 8.53 14.40
CA VAL A 425 -2.71 7.90 13.60
C VAL A 425 -1.36 8.51 13.96
N LEU A 426 -0.51 7.68 14.57
CA LEU A 426 0.85 8.05 14.96
C LEU A 426 1.82 7.24 14.11
N ALA A 427 2.64 7.91 13.31
CA ALA A 427 3.55 7.25 12.38
C ALA A 427 5.02 7.55 12.72
N ARG A 428 5.88 6.54 12.61
CA ARG A 428 7.34 6.70 12.73
C ARG A 428 7.89 7.50 11.54
N ASP A 429 8.82 8.41 11.79
CA ASP A 429 9.51 9.11 10.70
C ASP A 429 10.20 8.09 9.77
N GLY A 430 9.95 8.23 8.47
CA GLY A 430 10.38 7.30 7.43
C GLY A 430 9.41 6.17 7.08
N VAL A 431 8.23 6.11 7.70
CA VAL A 431 7.10 5.30 7.20
C VAL A 431 6.66 5.84 5.84
N ILE A 432 6.33 4.92 4.93
CA ILE A 432 5.76 5.20 3.60
C ILE A 432 4.35 4.63 3.54
N PHE A 433 3.42 5.44 3.03
CA PHE A 433 2.04 5.07 2.73
C PHE A 433 1.85 4.96 1.22
N ASN A 434 1.14 3.93 0.78
CA ASN A 434 0.67 3.78 -0.60
C ASN A 434 -0.86 3.59 -0.60
N PRO A 435 -1.66 4.65 -0.36
CA PRO A 435 -3.13 4.54 -0.21
C PRO A 435 -3.84 4.46 -1.56
N HIS A 436 -3.43 3.51 -2.40
CA HIS A 436 -4.00 3.31 -3.73
C HIS A 436 -3.99 1.82 -4.12
N TYR A 437 -4.92 1.45 -4.99
CA TYR A 437 -5.19 0.04 -5.33
C TYR A 437 -4.97 -0.27 -6.82
N LYS A 438 -5.07 0.76 -7.67
CA LYS A 438 -5.18 0.59 -9.12
C LYS A 438 -3.98 -0.06 -9.81
N ASN A 439 -2.79 0.02 -9.21
CA ASN A 439 -1.62 -0.73 -9.70
C ASN A 439 -1.79 -2.26 -9.61
N MET A 440 -2.83 -2.74 -8.91
CA MET A 440 -3.22 -4.14 -8.84
C MET A 440 -4.39 -4.45 -9.79
N GLY A 441 -4.32 -3.99 -11.04
CA GLY A 441 -5.32 -4.28 -12.06
C GLY A 441 -6.62 -3.49 -11.89
N GLU A 442 -6.51 -2.18 -11.66
CA GLU A 442 -7.64 -1.24 -11.49
C GLU A 442 -8.63 -1.67 -10.39
N LEU A 443 -8.11 -2.32 -9.34
CA LEU A 443 -8.87 -2.52 -8.11
C LEU A 443 -9.39 -1.19 -7.60
N TYR A 444 -10.69 -1.15 -7.29
CA TYR A 444 -11.34 0.01 -6.72
C TYR A 444 -10.87 0.29 -5.28
N GLY A 445 -10.72 -0.77 -4.49
CA GLY A 445 -10.46 -0.72 -3.05
C GLY A 445 -11.76 -0.73 -2.24
N SER A 446 -11.72 -1.24 -1.01
CA SER A 446 -12.84 -1.14 -0.08
C SER A 446 -12.33 -0.60 1.25
N GLU A 447 -12.49 -1.32 2.38
CA GLU A 447 -11.95 -0.87 3.64
C GLU A 447 -12.56 0.46 4.14
N TYR A 448 -13.75 0.82 3.66
CA TYR A 448 -14.40 2.10 3.93
C TYR A 448 -13.57 3.30 3.48
N TRP A 449 -12.71 3.15 2.47
CA TRP A 449 -11.83 4.23 2.03
C TRP A 449 -12.59 5.47 1.56
N THR A 450 -13.78 5.28 0.96
CA THR A 450 -14.64 6.39 0.49
C THR A 450 -15.29 7.16 1.64
N TYR A 451 -15.30 6.59 2.85
CA TYR A 451 -15.69 7.25 4.09
C TYR A 451 -14.46 7.83 4.82
N LEU A 452 -13.42 7.03 5.02
CA LEU A 452 -12.27 7.38 5.86
C LEU A 452 -11.32 8.40 5.22
N LEU A 453 -10.97 8.23 3.95
CA LEU A 453 -9.92 9.02 3.32
C LEU A 453 -10.38 10.48 3.09
N PRO A 454 -11.56 10.76 2.49
CA PRO A 454 -12.05 12.13 2.33
C PRO A 454 -12.21 12.87 3.66
N LYS A 455 -12.53 12.17 4.74
CA LYS A 455 -12.62 12.77 6.08
C LYS A 455 -11.31 13.27 6.64
N ARG A 456 -10.19 12.66 6.26
CA ARG A 456 -8.86 13.08 6.74
C ARG A 456 -8.22 14.15 5.88
N VAL A 457 -8.36 14.03 4.56
CA VAL A 457 -7.59 14.86 3.62
C VAL A 457 -8.46 15.72 2.69
N GLY A 458 -9.79 15.60 2.76
CA GLY A 458 -10.72 16.19 1.81
C GLY A 458 -10.88 15.35 0.54
N LEU A 459 -12.01 15.50 -0.16
CA LEU A 459 -12.37 14.68 -1.33
C LEU A 459 -11.38 14.85 -2.50
N SER A 460 -10.96 16.08 -2.78
CA SER A 460 -10.02 16.38 -3.87
C SER A 460 -8.66 15.70 -3.65
N MET A 461 -8.10 15.80 -2.43
CA MET A 461 -6.85 15.12 -2.11
C MET A 461 -7.03 13.61 -2.09
N ALA A 462 -8.12 13.09 -1.53
CA ALA A 462 -8.41 11.65 -1.55
C ALA A 462 -8.38 11.10 -2.99
N THR A 463 -9.01 11.83 -3.92
CA THR A 463 -8.98 11.55 -5.37
C THR A 463 -7.57 11.53 -5.92
N GLN A 464 -6.81 12.59 -5.66
CA GLN A 464 -5.45 12.71 -6.17
C GLN A 464 -4.56 11.54 -5.68
N LEU A 465 -4.67 11.16 -4.41
CA LEU A 465 -3.88 10.10 -3.82
C LEU A 465 -4.18 8.73 -4.43
N THR A 466 -5.45 8.43 -4.71
CA THR A 466 -5.86 7.16 -5.33
C THR A 466 -5.53 7.09 -6.82
N GLU A 467 -5.48 8.24 -7.52
CA GLU A 467 -5.22 8.33 -8.96
C GLU A 467 -3.75 8.45 -9.36
N GLU A 468 -2.97 9.27 -8.65
CA GLU A 468 -1.54 9.46 -8.97
C GLU A 468 -0.71 8.21 -8.66
N ARG A 469 -1.17 7.41 -7.68
CA ARG A 469 -0.56 6.14 -7.29
C ARG A 469 0.92 6.28 -6.88
N LEU A 470 1.23 7.35 -6.14
CA LEU A 470 2.57 7.69 -5.65
C LEU A 470 2.72 7.44 -4.14
N PRO A 471 3.93 7.09 -3.66
CA PRO A 471 4.19 6.89 -2.25
C PRO A 471 4.20 8.23 -1.50
N ILE A 472 3.66 8.21 -0.27
CA ILE A 472 3.57 9.36 0.62
C ILE A 472 4.45 9.10 1.85
N SER A 473 5.34 10.04 2.18
CA SER A 473 6.11 9.95 3.43
C SER A 473 5.22 10.25 4.64
N ALA A 474 5.63 9.78 5.83
CA ALA A 474 4.98 10.15 7.09
C ALA A 474 4.89 11.67 7.30
N LYS A 475 5.91 12.42 6.89
CA LYS A 475 5.94 13.90 7.01
C LYS A 475 4.91 14.56 6.09
N LYS A 476 4.84 14.11 4.84
CA LYS A 476 3.85 14.61 3.88
C LYS A 476 2.43 14.22 4.30
N ALA A 477 2.24 12.99 4.78
CA ALA A 477 0.97 12.50 5.33
C ALA A 477 0.50 13.35 6.53
N TRP A 478 1.40 13.75 7.41
CA TRP A 478 1.08 14.66 8.52
C TRP A 478 0.68 16.06 8.05
N ARG A 479 1.43 16.65 7.11
CA ARG A 479 1.12 18.00 6.57
C ARG A 479 -0.25 18.09 5.90
N MET A 480 -0.76 16.99 5.35
CA MET A 480 -2.07 16.93 4.68
C MET A 480 -3.21 16.43 5.58
N GLY A 481 -2.96 16.13 6.86
CA GLY A 481 -3.99 15.64 7.79
C GLY A 481 -4.28 14.14 7.74
N LEU A 482 -3.56 13.36 6.92
CA LEU A 482 -3.71 11.90 6.87
C LEU A 482 -3.22 11.23 8.16
N VAL A 483 -2.18 11.80 8.78
CA VAL A 483 -1.56 11.33 10.03
C VAL A 483 -1.64 12.43 11.08
N ASP A 484 -2.01 12.09 12.32
CA ASP A 484 -2.13 13.05 13.42
C ASP A 484 -0.77 13.50 13.96
N LYS A 485 0.22 12.60 14.00
CA LYS A 485 1.56 12.92 14.50
C LYS A 485 2.65 12.04 13.89
N VAL A 486 3.78 12.66 13.55
CA VAL A 486 5.02 11.94 13.23
C VAL A 486 5.88 11.85 14.49
N LEU A 487 6.29 10.63 14.83
CA LEU A 487 7.16 10.29 15.95
C LEU A 487 8.57 9.97 15.44
N ASP A 488 9.53 9.82 16.35
CA ASP A 488 10.95 9.66 16.04
C ASP A 488 11.25 8.51 15.07
N ARG A 489 12.28 8.65 14.24
CA ARG A 489 12.68 7.65 13.24
C ARG A 489 13.17 6.34 13.85
N GLN A 490 13.74 6.37 15.06
CA GLN A 490 14.27 5.20 15.76
C GLN A 490 13.13 4.44 16.46
N HIS A 491 13.03 3.13 16.21
CA HIS A 491 11.92 2.31 16.75
C HIS A 491 11.81 2.33 18.29
N THR A 492 12.92 2.41 19.00
CA THR A 492 12.94 2.45 20.47
C THR A 492 12.39 3.78 21.00
N ILE A 493 12.78 4.90 20.39
CA ILE A 493 12.28 6.24 20.74
C ILE A 493 10.81 6.38 20.32
N PHE A 494 10.45 5.89 19.13
CA PHE A 494 9.06 5.79 18.68
C PHE A 494 8.17 5.08 19.72
N ALA A 495 8.58 3.90 20.19
CA ALA A 495 7.82 3.15 21.18
C ALA A 495 7.69 3.90 22.52
N ALA A 496 8.76 4.58 22.96
CA ALA A 496 8.73 5.40 24.17
C ALA A 496 7.79 6.61 24.04
N GLN A 497 7.86 7.34 22.92
CA GLN A 497 6.99 8.48 22.63
C GLN A 497 5.53 8.07 22.48
N LEU A 498 5.26 6.90 21.89
CA LEU A 498 3.93 6.31 21.80
C LEU A 498 3.38 6.04 23.20
N LYS A 499 4.12 5.34 24.04
CA LYS A 499 3.72 5.07 25.43
C LYS A 499 3.46 6.37 26.20
N GLN A 500 4.30 7.37 26.04
CA GLN A 500 4.09 8.67 26.67
C GLN A 500 2.81 9.37 26.16
N THR A 501 2.53 9.28 24.86
CA THR A 501 1.30 9.83 24.26
C THR A 501 0.04 9.14 24.79
N VAL A 502 0.07 7.81 24.92
CA VAL A 502 -1.03 7.05 25.53
C VAL A 502 -1.22 7.44 27.00
N LYS A 503 -0.13 7.55 27.77
CA LYS A 503 -0.18 8.00 29.16
C LYS A 503 -0.75 9.40 29.30
N SER A 504 -0.48 10.32 28.38
CA SER A 504 -1.07 11.66 28.45
C SER A 504 -2.58 11.66 28.25
N TYR A 505 -3.13 10.77 27.43
CA TYR A 505 -4.59 10.62 27.31
C TYR A 505 -5.21 10.04 28.58
N LEU A 506 -4.55 9.06 29.21
CA LEU A 506 -5.03 8.44 30.45
C LEU A 506 -4.88 9.36 31.67
N ALA A 507 -3.93 10.29 31.66
CA ALA A 507 -3.68 11.23 32.76
C ALA A 507 -4.77 12.30 32.91
N ASP A 508 -5.59 12.52 31.88
CA ASP A 508 -6.73 13.45 31.91
C ASP A 508 -8.03 12.72 31.50
N PRO A 509 -8.67 11.99 32.43
CA PRO A 509 -9.92 11.27 32.15
C PRO A 509 -11.07 12.19 31.72
N GLY A 510 -11.06 13.46 32.14
CA GLY A 510 -12.06 14.45 31.76
C GLY A 510 -11.97 14.79 30.27
N ALA A 511 -10.76 15.15 29.81
CA ALA A 511 -10.51 15.41 28.38
C ALA A 511 -10.72 14.16 27.52
N LEU A 512 -10.34 12.98 28.02
CA LEU A 512 -10.59 11.72 27.32
C LEU A 512 -12.09 11.45 27.18
N LYS A 513 -12.89 11.68 28.23
CA LYS A 513 -14.34 11.52 28.16
C LYS A 513 -14.96 12.46 27.12
N VAL A 514 -14.58 13.74 27.12
CA VAL A 514 -15.05 14.71 26.11
C VAL A 514 -14.72 14.23 24.69
N LEU A 515 -13.50 13.72 24.47
CA LEU A 515 -13.10 13.18 23.16
C LEU A 515 -13.99 11.99 22.73
N LEU A 516 -14.33 11.10 23.65
CA LEU A 516 -15.19 9.95 23.39
C LEU A 516 -16.64 10.35 23.12
N ASP A 517 -17.15 11.33 23.87
CA ASP A 517 -18.50 11.88 23.67
C ASP A 517 -18.59 12.53 22.26
N GLU A 518 -17.62 13.38 21.90
CA GLU A 518 -17.54 13.97 20.55
C GLU A 518 -17.41 12.91 19.44
N LYS A 519 -16.65 11.85 19.71
CA LYS A 519 -16.49 10.72 18.77
C LYS A 519 -17.83 10.02 18.54
N ALA A 520 -18.58 9.75 19.60
CA ALA A 520 -19.88 9.10 19.52
C ALA A 520 -20.91 10.00 18.79
N GLU A 521 -20.95 11.29 19.11
CA GLU A 521 -21.81 12.28 18.45
C GLU A 521 -21.50 12.39 16.96
N ARG A 522 -20.22 12.53 16.58
CA ARG A 522 -19.80 12.55 15.18
C ARG A 522 -20.22 11.28 14.44
N ARG A 523 -19.99 10.10 15.03
CA ARG A 523 -20.41 8.84 14.40
C ARG A 523 -21.92 8.80 14.21
N CYS A 524 -22.71 9.27 15.19
CA CYS A 524 -24.17 9.33 15.06
C CYS A 524 -24.60 10.26 13.91
N ALA A 525 -24.01 11.45 13.82
CA ALA A 525 -24.30 12.40 12.75
C ALA A 525 -23.92 11.85 11.37
N ASP A 526 -22.75 11.23 11.26
CA ASP A 526 -22.29 10.59 10.04
C ASP A 526 -23.20 9.43 9.62
N GLU A 527 -23.65 8.60 10.57
CA GLU A 527 -24.52 7.47 10.29
C GLU A 527 -25.90 7.93 9.80
N ALA A 528 -26.40 9.05 10.33
CA ALA A 528 -27.60 9.71 9.86
C ALA A 528 -27.43 10.30 8.44
N ALA A 529 -26.27 10.89 8.14
CA ALA A 529 -25.98 11.46 6.83
C ALA A 529 -25.79 10.40 5.74
N LYS A 530 -24.96 9.38 6.00
CA LYS A 530 -24.77 8.23 5.12
C LYS A 530 -24.28 7.03 5.94
N PRO A 531 -25.10 5.98 6.09
CA PRO A 531 -24.73 4.82 6.88
C PRO A 531 -23.47 4.13 6.36
N LEU A 532 -22.63 3.60 7.27
CA LEU A 532 -21.44 2.81 6.89
C LEU A 532 -21.80 1.64 5.96
N ALA A 533 -22.97 1.03 6.17
CA ALA A 533 -23.47 -0.05 5.31
C ALA A 533 -23.62 0.38 3.84
N VAL A 534 -23.97 1.65 3.57
CA VAL A 534 -24.10 2.18 2.20
C VAL A 534 -22.73 2.34 1.55
N TYR A 535 -21.75 2.89 2.28
CA TYR A 535 -20.37 2.98 1.81
C TYR A 535 -19.80 1.61 1.46
N ARG A 536 -19.93 0.64 2.39
CA ARG A 536 -19.45 -0.74 2.17
C ARG A 536 -20.14 -1.41 1.00
N LYS A 537 -21.47 -1.31 0.89
CA LYS A 537 -22.21 -1.90 -0.23
C LYS A 537 -21.72 -1.35 -1.57
N PHE A 538 -21.52 -0.04 -1.66
CA PHE A 538 -21.04 0.61 -2.86
C PHE A 538 -19.62 0.15 -3.24
N GLU A 539 -18.67 0.23 -2.31
CA GLU A 539 -17.29 -0.21 -2.54
C GLU A 539 -17.22 -1.71 -2.91
N LEU A 540 -17.96 -2.56 -2.20
CA LEU A 540 -17.99 -4.00 -2.48
C LEU A 540 -18.66 -4.33 -3.82
N THR A 541 -19.60 -3.51 -4.31
CA THR A 541 -20.16 -3.69 -5.66
C THR A 541 -19.08 -3.47 -6.72
N GLN A 542 -18.25 -2.45 -6.56
CA GLN A 542 -17.11 -2.21 -7.46
C GLN A 542 -16.06 -3.32 -7.36
N MET A 543 -15.72 -3.74 -6.13
CA MET A 543 -14.79 -4.84 -5.90
C MET A 543 -15.30 -6.17 -6.45
N TYR A 544 -16.61 -6.42 -6.41
CA TYR A 544 -17.22 -7.59 -7.04
C TYR A 544 -16.99 -7.59 -8.56
N ALA A 545 -17.20 -6.45 -9.22
CA ALA A 545 -16.89 -6.30 -10.63
C ALA A 545 -15.40 -6.50 -10.94
N ASN A 546 -14.49 -6.06 -10.06
CA ASN A 546 -13.06 -6.34 -10.22
C ASN A 546 -12.71 -7.84 -10.06
N PHE A 547 -13.40 -8.57 -9.19
CA PHE A 547 -13.08 -9.97 -8.90
C PHE A 547 -13.77 -10.98 -9.80
N TYR A 548 -14.94 -10.62 -10.36
CA TYR A 548 -15.77 -11.54 -11.15
C TYR A 548 -16.10 -11.03 -12.55
N GLY A 549 -15.90 -9.73 -12.82
CA GLY A 549 -16.29 -9.10 -14.08
C GLY A 549 -15.19 -9.02 -15.15
N ASN A 550 -13.91 -9.02 -14.77
CA ASN A 550 -12.80 -9.03 -15.72
C ASN A 550 -11.50 -9.65 -15.15
N ASP A 551 -10.55 -9.92 -16.04
CA ASP A 551 -9.29 -10.60 -15.69
C ASP A 551 -8.14 -9.66 -15.26
N LEU A 552 -8.29 -8.32 -15.32
CA LEU A 552 -7.19 -7.38 -15.11
C LEU A 552 -6.57 -7.55 -13.71
N TYR A 553 -7.42 -7.64 -12.68
CA TYR A 553 -7.00 -7.91 -11.32
C TYR A 553 -6.29 -9.27 -11.20
N HIS A 554 -6.84 -10.33 -11.80
CA HIS A 554 -6.26 -11.67 -11.73
C HIS A 554 -4.89 -11.75 -12.41
N GLN A 555 -4.72 -11.10 -13.57
CA GLN A 555 -3.44 -11.00 -14.26
C GLN A 555 -2.41 -10.20 -13.47
N ALA A 556 -2.83 -9.08 -12.86
CA ALA A 556 -1.97 -8.27 -12.00
C ALA A 556 -1.53 -9.04 -10.75
N ARG A 557 -2.46 -9.73 -10.08
CA ARG A 557 -2.19 -10.62 -8.94
C ARG A 557 -1.19 -11.70 -9.29
N GLN A 558 -1.41 -12.44 -10.39
CA GLN A 558 -0.47 -13.47 -10.85
C GLN A 558 0.91 -12.89 -11.12
N SER A 559 0.97 -11.74 -11.79
CA SER A 559 2.23 -11.07 -12.10
C SER A 559 2.99 -10.66 -10.84
N PHE A 560 2.27 -10.19 -9.82
CA PHE A 560 2.82 -9.88 -8.51
C PHE A 560 3.34 -11.13 -7.78
N VAL A 561 2.51 -12.16 -7.62
CA VAL A 561 2.84 -13.38 -6.85
C VAL A 561 4.02 -14.13 -7.47
N PHE A 562 4.02 -14.27 -8.81
CA PHE A 562 5.08 -14.96 -9.55
C PHE A 562 6.26 -14.04 -9.91
N LYS A 563 6.22 -12.76 -9.51
CA LYS A 563 7.27 -11.76 -9.77
C LYS A 563 7.64 -11.68 -11.26
N LYS A 564 6.62 -11.67 -12.14
CA LYS A 564 6.83 -11.50 -13.58
C LYS A 564 7.53 -10.16 -13.83
N CYS A 565 8.58 -10.18 -14.65
CA CYS A 565 9.32 -8.97 -14.96
C CYS A 565 8.41 -8.02 -15.74
N GLN A 566 8.41 -6.74 -15.36
CA GLN A 566 7.73 -5.71 -16.14
C GLN A 566 8.49 -5.49 -17.46
N THR A 567 7.77 -5.03 -18.48
CA THR A 567 8.30 -4.76 -19.83
C THR A 567 8.54 -3.27 -20.07
N LYS A 568 7.96 -2.40 -19.25
CA LYS A 568 8.15 -0.95 -19.25
C LYS A 568 8.12 -0.39 -17.82
N THR A 569 8.78 0.74 -17.62
CA THR A 569 8.58 1.56 -16.41
C THR A 569 7.15 2.12 -16.39
N PRO A 570 6.41 2.03 -15.27
CA PRO A 570 5.09 2.63 -15.16
C PRO A 570 5.12 4.16 -15.38
N ASP A 571 4.14 4.66 -16.13
CA ASP A 571 4.11 6.06 -16.60
C ASP A 571 3.98 7.05 -15.43
N ASN A 572 3.31 6.66 -14.35
CA ASN A 572 3.13 7.48 -13.15
C ASN A 572 4.45 7.79 -12.40
N ILE A 573 5.49 6.97 -12.57
CA ILE A 573 6.83 7.21 -11.99
C ILE A 573 7.87 7.65 -13.04
N ALA A 574 7.68 7.26 -14.30
CA ALA A 574 8.47 7.72 -15.44
C ALA A 574 7.96 9.05 -16.02
N LYS A 575 7.95 10.10 -15.19
CA LYS A 575 7.52 11.46 -15.57
C LYS A 575 8.16 11.99 -16.87
N HIS A 576 9.36 11.52 -17.21
CA HIS A 576 10.07 11.88 -18.44
C HIS A 576 9.50 11.25 -19.73
N ARG A 577 8.64 10.24 -19.60
CA ARG A 577 7.99 9.53 -20.72
C ARG A 577 6.55 9.97 -20.94
N VAL A 578 6.00 10.80 -20.06
CA VAL A 578 4.64 11.33 -20.19
C VAL A 578 4.68 12.58 -21.07
N VAL A 579 4.18 12.46 -22.30
CA VAL A 579 4.10 13.54 -23.30
C VAL A 579 2.94 14.47 -22.96
N GLU A 580 2.94 15.12 -21.79
CA GLU A 580 1.98 16.18 -21.42
C GLU A 580 2.32 16.80 -20.05
N LEU A 581 3.33 17.67 -19.99
CA LEU A 581 3.53 18.57 -18.85
C LEU A 581 2.66 19.86 -18.95
N LEU A 582 1.51 19.78 -19.64
CA LEU A 582 0.49 20.85 -19.76
C LEU A 582 -0.96 20.33 -19.82
N LYS A 583 -1.26 19.14 -19.28
CA LYS A 583 -2.64 18.85 -18.87
C LYS A 583 -2.65 18.64 -17.37
N ALA A 584 -3.36 19.53 -16.67
CA ALA A 584 -3.80 19.29 -15.31
C ALA A 584 -4.40 17.88 -15.23
N PRO A 585 -4.27 17.16 -14.11
CA PRO A 585 -4.93 15.88 -13.93
C PRO A 585 -6.39 16.04 -14.35
N GLN A 586 -6.79 15.30 -15.39
CA GLN A 586 -8.19 15.26 -15.76
C GLN A 586 -8.94 14.69 -14.55
N PRO A 587 -9.93 15.41 -13.99
CA PRO A 587 -10.82 14.82 -13.00
C PRO A 587 -11.61 13.72 -13.73
N GLY A 588 -11.08 12.50 -13.68
CA GLY A 588 -11.49 11.44 -14.60
C GLY A 588 -11.47 10.05 -13.99
N SER A 589 -11.52 9.96 -12.66
CA SER A 589 -11.76 8.68 -11.98
C SER A 589 -12.42 8.81 -10.59
N LEU A 590 -13.09 9.92 -10.33
CA LEU A 590 -13.98 10.03 -9.17
C LEU A 590 -15.35 10.64 -9.47
N LEU A 591 -15.66 10.81 -10.75
CA LEU A 591 -16.98 11.25 -11.18
C LEU A 591 -17.88 10.04 -11.42
N HIS A 592 -18.49 9.55 -10.34
CA HIS A 592 -19.88 9.12 -10.47
C HIS A 592 -20.70 10.39 -10.76
N PHE A 593 -21.59 10.32 -11.75
CA PHE A 593 -22.52 11.37 -12.14
C PHE A 593 -23.53 11.65 -11.02
N ALA A 594 -23.08 12.34 -9.97
CA ALA A 594 -23.87 12.74 -8.83
C ALA A 594 -23.88 14.26 -8.73
N TRP A 595 -25.03 14.80 -8.33
CA TRP A 595 -25.18 16.21 -7.97
C TRP A 595 -24.05 16.66 -7.03
N GLN A 596 -23.52 17.85 -7.27
CA GLN A 596 -22.55 18.53 -6.42
C GLN A 596 -23.12 19.88 -6.02
N GLU A 597 -22.89 20.32 -4.78
CA GLU A 597 -23.31 21.65 -4.32
C GLU A 597 -22.75 22.80 -5.17
N SER A 598 -21.64 22.58 -5.90
CA SER A 598 -21.11 23.57 -6.84
C SER A 598 -22.01 23.84 -8.05
N TYR A 599 -23.02 22.99 -8.30
CA TYR A 599 -24.01 23.18 -9.36
C TYR A 599 -25.24 23.97 -8.87
N ALA A 600 -25.35 24.20 -7.55
CA ALA A 600 -26.47 24.91 -6.97
C ALA A 600 -26.47 26.39 -7.40
N LEU A 601 -27.59 26.82 -7.96
CA LEU A 601 -27.87 28.22 -8.28
C LEU A 601 -28.54 28.94 -7.11
N GLY A 602 -28.97 28.20 -6.07
CA GLY A 602 -29.61 28.80 -4.89
C GLY A 602 -31.09 29.12 -5.09
N ASP A 603 -31.67 28.66 -6.20
CA ASP A 603 -33.12 28.55 -6.40
C ASP A 603 -33.51 27.07 -6.26
N GLU A 604 -34.31 26.76 -5.25
CA GLU A 604 -34.64 25.38 -4.88
C GLU A 604 -35.33 24.62 -6.04
N LYS A 605 -36.17 25.30 -6.83
CA LYS A 605 -36.88 24.68 -7.95
C LYS A 605 -35.95 24.32 -9.09
N ILE A 606 -35.05 25.23 -9.47
CA ILE A 606 -34.06 24.97 -10.53
C ILE A 606 -33.03 23.94 -10.08
N ASP A 607 -32.59 24.01 -8.83
CA ASP A 607 -31.62 23.05 -8.28
C ASP A 607 -32.20 21.63 -8.20
N ASP A 608 -33.49 21.49 -7.87
CA ASP A 608 -34.16 20.19 -7.91
C ASP A 608 -34.31 19.65 -9.34
N GLN A 609 -34.61 20.52 -10.31
CA GLN A 609 -34.61 20.12 -11.73
C GLN A 609 -33.22 19.69 -12.20
N HIS A 610 -32.15 20.34 -11.76
CA HIS A 610 -30.81 19.89 -12.08
C HIS A 610 -30.46 18.55 -11.42
N LYS A 611 -30.86 18.33 -10.16
CA LYS A 611 -30.69 17.03 -9.49
C LYS A 611 -31.40 15.90 -10.24
N ASP A 612 -32.64 16.14 -10.66
CA ASP A 612 -33.44 15.18 -11.43
C ASP A 612 -32.78 14.82 -12.76
N PHE A 613 -32.11 15.78 -13.41
CA PHE A 613 -31.32 15.51 -14.61
C PHE A 613 -30.23 14.45 -14.36
N PHE A 614 -29.47 14.57 -13.26
CA PHE A 614 -28.42 13.59 -12.94
C PHE A 614 -28.99 12.19 -12.67
N VAL A 615 -30.16 12.10 -12.03
CA VAL A 615 -30.87 10.82 -11.80
C VAL A 615 -31.30 10.19 -13.13
N LEU A 616 -31.88 10.98 -14.04
CA LEU A 616 -32.32 10.51 -15.35
C LEU A 616 -31.14 10.11 -16.25
N ALA A 617 -30.04 10.86 -16.19
CA ALA A 617 -28.80 10.55 -16.90
C ALA A 617 -28.16 9.24 -16.40
N GLU A 618 -28.17 8.99 -15.08
CA GLU A 618 -27.71 7.72 -14.50
C GLU A 618 -28.58 6.55 -14.97
N ARG A 619 -29.90 6.73 -14.99
CA ARG A 619 -30.84 5.72 -15.50
C ARG A 619 -30.58 5.39 -16.99
N LEU A 620 -30.27 6.39 -17.82
CA LEU A 620 -29.92 6.18 -19.22
C LEU A 620 -28.62 5.37 -19.37
N LEU A 621 -27.61 5.65 -18.54
CA LEU A 621 -26.34 4.91 -18.52
C LEU A 621 -26.49 3.48 -17.98
N ALA A 622 -27.46 3.25 -17.10
CA ALA A 622 -27.73 1.95 -16.48
C ALA A 622 -28.63 1.02 -17.33
N ALA A 623 -29.20 1.53 -18.43
CA ALA A 623 -30.10 0.75 -19.28
C ALA A 623 -29.36 -0.43 -19.93
N VAL A 624 -29.88 -1.65 -19.77
CA VAL A 624 -29.23 -2.88 -20.28
C VAL A 624 -29.82 -3.38 -21.59
N ASN A 625 -30.91 -2.77 -22.05
CA ASN A 625 -31.56 -3.10 -23.32
C ASN A 625 -32.15 -1.86 -24.00
N LYS A 626 -32.46 -2.02 -25.29
CA LYS A 626 -32.97 -0.94 -26.16
C LYS A 626 -34.29 -0.33 -25.66
N HIS A 627 -35.17 -1.13 -25.06
CA HIS A 627 -36.45 -0.63 -24.55
C HIS A 627 -36.25 0.29 -23.35
N GLU A 628 -35.48 -0.15 -22.35
CA GLU A 628 -35.12 0.67 -21.18
C GLU A 628 -34.39 1.95 -21.56
N MET A 629 -33.52 1.87 -22.57
CA MET A 629 -32.75 3.01 -23.05
C MET A 629 -33.64 4.02 -23.77
N ASN A 630 -34.58 3.57 -24.60
CA ASN A 630 -35.56 4.46 -25.24
C ASN A 630 -36.43 5.16 -24.20
N ASP A 631 -36.90 4.42 -23.19
CA ASP A 631 -37.73 4.97 -22.12
C ASP A 631 -36.94 5.99 -21.28
N ALA A 632 -35.70 5.68 -20.90
CA ALA A 632 -34.85 6.58 -20.15
C ALA A 632 -34.47 7.83 -20.94
N LEU A 633 -34.19 7.70 -22.25
CA LEU A 633 -33.88 8.84 -23.11
C LEU A 633 -35.12 9.73 -23.30
N PHE A 634 -36.30 9.14 -23.46
CA PHE A 634 -37.55 9.88 -23.55
C PHE A 634 -37.79 10.72 -22.29
N ASP A 635 -37.65 10.10 -21.12
CA ASP A 635 -37.82 10.78 -19.83
C ASP A 635 -36.80 11.93 -19.67
N LEU A 636 -35.53 11.69 -20.03
CA LEU A 636 -34.48 12.71 -20.02
C LEU A 636 -34.82 13.87 -20.97
N TYR A 637 -35.27 13.57 -22.19
CA TYR A 637 -35.65 14.59 -23.17
C TYR A 637 -36.83 15.45 -22.69
N GLN A 638 -37.87 14.84 -22.12
CA GLN A 638 -39.00 15.59 -21.58
C GLN A 638 -38.56 16.51 -20.44
N HIS A 639 -37.74 15.99 -19.52
CA HIS A 639 -37.23 16.76 -18.40
C HIS A 639 -36.43 17.98 -18.85
N VAL A 640 -35.43 17.76 -19.71
CA VAL A 640 -34.58 18.81 -20.28
C VAL A 640 -35.42 19.87 -21.00
N LYS A 641 -36.39 19.45 -21.80
CA LYS A 641 -37.25 20.37 -22.57
C LYS A 641 -38.12 21.23 -21.66
N VAL A 642 -38.69 20.65 -20.61
CA VAL A 642 -39.52 21.40 -19.64
C VAL A 642 -38.64 22.40 -18.89
N HIS A 643 -37.50 21.95 -18.36
CA HIS A 643 -36.55 22.79 -17.64
C HIS A 643 -36.12 24.01 -18.46
N PHE A 644 -35.65 23.79 -19.70
CA PHE A 644 -35.27 24.89 -20.60
C PHE A 644 -36.44 25.84 -20.90
N GLY A 645 -37.65 25.33 -21.10
CA GLY A 645 -38.82 26.17 -21.35
C GLY A 645 -39.15 27.08 -20.17
N GLU A 646 -39.02 26.57 -18.95
CA GLU A 646 -39.22 27.36 -17.73
C GLU A 646 -38.12 28.41 -17.53
N GLU A 647 -36.85 28.02 -17.74
CA GLU A 647 -35.72 28.92 -17.63
C GLU A 647 -35.77 30.03 -18.68
N GLU A 648 -36.11 29.71 -19.93
CA GLU A 648 -36.27 30.69 -21.01
C GLU A 648 -37.40 31.68 -20.75
N ALA A 649 -38.55 31.19 -20.26
CA ALA A 649 -39.66 32.05 -19.88
C ALA A 649 -39.24 33.04 -18.79
N PHE A 650 -38.46 32.56 -17.81
CA PHE A 650 -37.93 33.38 -16.73
C PHE A 650 -36.89 34.39 -17.20
N MET A 651 -35.91 33.97 -18.01
CA MET A 651 -34.92 34.85 -18.63
C MET A 651 -35.56 35.97 -19.45
N ASN A 652 -36.62 35.67 -20.20
CA ASN A 652 -37.34 36.64 -21.01
C ASN A 652 -38.11 37.65 -20.13
N GLN A 653 -38.68 37.20 -19.00
CA GLN A 653 -39.38 38.07 -18.05
C GLN A 653 -38.44 39.08 -17.38
N VAL A 654 -37.21 38.68 -17.06
CA VAL A 654 -36.23 39.54 -16.37
C VAL A 654 -35.34 40.33 -17.34
N GLY A 655 -35.47 40.13 -18.65
CA GLY A 655 -34.75 40.90 -19.66
C GLY A 655 -33.26 40.56 -19.79
N PHE A 656 -32.88 39.29 -19.63
CA PHE A 656 -31.49 38.86 -19.66
C PHE A 656 -30.79 39.18 -21.00
N HIS A 657 -29.69 39.95 -20.96
CA HIS A 657 -29.01 40.46 -22.15
C HIS A 657 -28.45 39.36 -23.09
N HIS A 658 -28.15 38.17 -22.57
CA HIS A 658 -27.64 37.04 -23.37
C HIS A 658 -28.72 36.01 -23.73
N TYR A 659 -30.00 36.30 -23.51
CA TYR A 659 -31.15 35.40 -23.75
C TYR A 659 -31.07 34.66 -25.10
N LYS A 660 -30.84 35.39 -26.21
CA LYS A 660 -30.78 34.76 -27.55
C LYS A 660 -29.63 33.77 -27.73
N SER A 661 -28.50 33.99 -27.06
CA SER A 661 -27.38 33.04 -27.09
C SER A 661 -27.68 31.82 -26.23
N HIS A 662 -28.30 32.03 -25.07
CA HIS A 662 -28.68 30.97 -24.15
C HIS A 662 -29.69 30.00 -24.79
N VAL A 663 -30.78 30.52 -25.37
CA VAL A 663 -31.77 29.73 -26.13
C VAL A 663 -31.12 28.93 -27.26
N LYS A 664 -30.07 29.45 -27.90
CA LYS A 664 -29.35 28.73 -28.95
C LYS A 664 -28.58 27.53 -28.40
N GLU A 665 -28.02 27.62 -27.20
CA GLU A 665 -27.36 26.51 -26.52
C GLU A 665 -28.37 25.42 -26.17
N HIS A 666 -29.55 25.78 -25.64
CA HIS A 666 -30.64 24.86 -25.34
C HIS A 666 -31.09 24.07 -26.57
N ASN A 667 -31.38 24.77 -27.67
CA ASN A 667 -31.80 24.13 -28.91
C ASN A 667 -30.74 23.13 -29.43
N LEU A 668 -29.46 23.48 -29.33
CA LEU A 668 -28.37 22.59 -29.72
C LEU A 668 -28.25 21.35 -28.82
N MET A 669 -28.65 21.44 -27.54
CA MET A 669 -28.69 20.29 -26.65
C MET A 669 -29.90 19.39 -26.93
N LEU A 670 -31.08 19.98 -27.18
CA LEU A 670 -32.27 19.23 -27.59
C LEU A 670 -32.05 18.50 -28.92
N GLU A 671 -31.42 19.14 -29.90
CA GLU A 671 -31.04 18.52 -31.18
C GLU A 671 -30.13 17.30 -30.96
N LYS A 672 -29.14 17.39 -30.06
CA LYS A 672 -28.27 16.26 -29.72
C LYS A 672 -29.02 15.08 -29.11
N LEU A 673 -30.01 15.33 -28.25
CA LEU A 673 -30.85 14.26 -27.71
C LEU A 673 -31.67 13.56 -28.80
N LEU A 674 -32.18 14.31 -29.79
CA LEU A 674 -32.89 13.74 -30.95
C LEU A 674 -31.96 12.98 -31.90
N GLU A 675 -30.71 13.42 -32.07
CA GLU A 675 -29.69 12.69 -32.81
C GLU A 675 -29.35 11.37 -32.11
N MET A 676 -29.22 11.39 -30.79
CA MET A 676 -28.98 10.21 -29.98
C MET A 676 -30.13 9.20 -30.05
N ASP A 677 -31.39 9.67 -30.05
CA ASP A 677 -32.55 8.80 -30.29
C ASP A 677 -32.45 8.09 -31.65
N LYS A 678 -32.16 8.83 -32.73
CA LYS A 678 -31.98 8.23 -34.07
C LYS A 678 -30.89 7.15 -34.09
N LYS A 679 -29.76 7.40 -33.42
CA LYS A 679 -28.65 6.45 -33.31
C LYS A 679 -29.02 5.20 -32.53
N ILE A 680 -29.74 5.37 -31.43
CA ILE A 680 -30.28 4.26 -30.64
C ILE A 680 -31.26 3.43 -31.47
N GLN A 681 -32.15 4.06 -32.25
CA GLN A 681 -33.04 3.32 -33.16
C GLN A 681 -32.27 2.51 -34.20
N GLN A 682 -31.10 3.00 -34.64
CA GLN A 682 -30.23 2.36 -35.62
C GLN A 682 -29.20 1.38 -35.01
N ASP A 683 -29.21 1.18 -33.69
CA ASP A 683 -28.21 0.39 -32.93
C ASP A 683 -26.75 0.87 -33.14
N ASP A 684 -26.57 2.15 -33.49
CA ASP A 684 -25.29 2.81 -33.79
C ASP A 684 -24.98 3.90 -32.74
N TRP A 685 -25.06 3.54 -31.47
CA TRP A 685 -24.84 4.44 -30.34
C TRP A 685 -23.68 3.98 -29.47
N SER A 686 -23.05 4.92 -28.75
CA SER A 686 -21.98 4.61 -27.80
C SER A 686 -22.18 5.31 -26.46
N THR A 687 -21.70 4.68 -25.38
CA THR A 687 -21.71 5.27 -24.04
C THR A 687 -20.91 6.58 -23.98
N GLU A 688 -19.89 6.73 -24.84
CA GLU A 688 -19.09 7.97 -24.95
C GLU A 688 -19.93 9.19 -25.36
N GLU A 689 -20.96 9.00 -26.20
CA GLU A 689 -21.84 10.08 -26.63
C GLU A 689 -22.77 10.55 -25.52
N VAL A 690 -23.29 9.61 -24.72
CA VAL A 690 -24.09 9.91 -23.52
C VAL A 690 -23.24 10.68 -22.52
N MET A 691 -22.02 10.20 -22.25
CA MET A 691 -21.08 10.88 -21.34
C MET A 691 -20.71 12.29 -21.84
N GLY A 692 -20.47 12.44 -23.14
CA GLY A 692 -20.17 13.74 -23.75
C GLY A 692 -21.35 14.72 -23.71
N PHE A 693 -22.59 14.21 -23.74
CA PHE A 693 -23.79 15.03 -23.53
C PHE A 693 -23.89 15.52 -22.08
N ILE A 694 -23.69 14.63 -21.10
CA ILE A 694 -23.76 14.97 -19.66
C ILE A 694 -22.67 15.99 -19.28
N ASP A 695 -21.45 15.84 -19.81
CA ASP A 695 -20.37 16.81 -19.59
C ASP A 695 -20.75 18.18 -20.16
N LYS A 696 -21.30 18.20 -21.38
CA LYS A 696 -21.76 19.45 -22.01
C LYS A 696 -22.86 20.13 -21.22
N TRP A 697 -23.81 19.37 -20.66
CA TRP A 697 -24.85 19.88 -19.77
C TRP A 697 -24.26 20.47 -18.49
N THR A 698 -23.35 19.75 -17.84
CA THR A 698 -22.68 20.20 -16.61
C THR A 698 -21.90 21.50 -16.85
N GLN A 699 -21.22 21.62 -17.99
CA GLN A 699 -20.52 22.84 -18.38
C GLN A 699 -21.46 24.00 -18.65
N HIS A 700 -22.69 23.74 -19.07
CA HIS A 700 -23.71 24.77 -19.30
C HIS A 700 -24.26 25.30 -17.97
N ILE A 701 -24.62 24.42 -17.02
CA ILE A 701 -24.99 24.83 -15.65
C ILE A 701 -23.91 25.76 -15.06
N LEU A 702 -22.65 25.31 -15.11
CA LEU A 702 -21.52 26.02 -14.50
C LEU A 702 -21.17 27.35 -15.17
N LYS A 703 -21.66 27.62 -16.38
CA LYS A 703 -21.27 28.81 -17.16
C LYS A 703 -22.45 29.68 -17.50
N SER A 704 -23.41 29.11 -18.21
CA SER A 704 -24.56 29.83 -18.77
C SER A 704 -25.60 30.10 -17.68
N ASP A 705 -26.03 29.06 -16.96
CA ASP A 705 -27.07 29.19 -15.92
C ASP A 705 -26.52 29.94 -14.71
N MET A 706 -25.26 29.69 -14.33
CA MET A 706 -24.57 30.50 -13.32
C MET A 706 -24.44 31.97 -13.71
N ALA A 707 -24.14 32.30 -14.97
CA ALA A 707 -24.08 33.70 -15.42
C ALA A 707 -25.47 34.36 -15.41
N PHE A 708 -26.51 33.61 -15.75
CA PHE A 708 -27.89 34.06 -15.63
C PHE A 708 -28.27 34.30 -14.16
N ASN A 709 -27.96 33.35 -13.28
CA ASN A 709 -28.20 33.47 -11.84
C ASN A 709 -27.45 34.67 -11.22
N GLN A 710 -26.20 34.93 -11.63
CA GLN A 710 -25.45 36.12 -11.21
C GLN A 710 -26.16 37.42 -11.63
N HIS A 711 -26.62 37.50 -12.87
CA HIS A 711 -27.38 38.67 -13.35
C HIS A 711 -28.68 38.86 -12.55
N TRP A 712 -29.39 37.78 -12.25
CA TRP A 712 -30.58 37.80 -11.42
C TRP A 712 -30.30 38.29 -9.99
N GLN A 713 -29.27 37.75 -9.32
CA GLN A 713 -28.82 38.18 -7.99
C GLN A 713 -28.41 39.67 -7.96
N GLU A 714 -27.80 40.18 -9.03
CA GLU A 714 -27.44 41.59 -9.17
C GLU A 714 -28.66 42.50 -9.31
N MET A 715 -29.74 42.07 -9.97
CA MET A 715 -31.00 42.82 -10.04
C MET A 715 -31.66 42.96 -8.66
N PHE A 716 -31.54 41.96 -7.79
CA PHE A 716 -32.09 42.02 -6.41
C PHE A 716 -31.24 42.84 -5.44
N LYS A 717 -29.93 43.05 -5.72
CA LYS A 717 -29.06 43.92 -4.90
C LYS A 717 -29.39 45.41 -5.00
N PHE A 718 -30.22 45.84 -5.94
CA PHE A 718 -30.68 47.24 -6.08
C PHE A 718 -32.12 47.49 -5.58
N CYS A 719 -32.75 46.49 -4.95
CA CYS A 719 -34.11 46.59 -4.40
C CYS A 719 -34.20 46.35 -2.87
N VAL A 720 -33.10 46.56 -2.12
CA VAL A 720 -33.11 46.66 -0.65
C VAL A 720 -32.39 47.92 -0.21
#